data_AF-A0A5B1LE18-F1
#
_entry.id   AF-A0A5B1LE18-F1
#
_cell.length_a   1.000
_cell.length_b   1.000
_cell.length_c   1.000
_cell.angle_alpha   90.00
_cell.angle_beta   90.00
_cell.angle_gamma   90.00
#
_symmetry.space_group_name_H-M   'P 1'
#
loop_
_entity.id
_entity.type
_entity.pdbx_description
1 polymer ?
#
loop_
_entity_poly.entity_id
_entity_poly.type
_entity_poly.pdbx_seq_one_letter_code
_entity_poly.pdbx_strand_id
1 'polypeptide(L)'
;MKRLLTALAAAAFVLVAPSTASAADGDPSIAHVEATDDGLRVLVTVPPGVKVDLGEVTGSLDGHDLDATAAAAGTTGTVQRTTILAIDTSDSMAQNGRFEAAKAAALAFLDSVPSDVAVGIVTFDGDVATALAPTTDRDAAAGVVNGLSLSKGTLLYDGILAAVDVAGTDGQRSILVLSDGADTGKTTSLDDVTAAIDDTATLVDVVALDQTGKPKAVAALGDLAEAGHGQVIESTGTALADAFAAEAEVLADQILVTAPLPAGFDAEEATVTITLPTAGGDLVASAFAKIQDAPDSNSPTTTDIVNPDDGWNAPSWALYAGIGVFGVGLLAASVLLVPAKAQPMTIAERVTAYTGRVGSPKEEPKAASEPMLDQAKAAAAGVLHRNKGLEEKLARRLSAAGSSFKPSEWLLLHVGIVVASGMLGLLLGGGNLVIGILLTALGFFLPRFYLRFQAGRRRKAFNSCLPDTLQLMSGSLAAGLSLAQSVDTVVHEGPEPIASEFKRVLVENRIGLQIEDAFEGVAERFESKDFAWVVMAIRIQRQVGGNLAELLTTVAATMREREYLRRQVASLAAEGKLSAIILAVLPPGFLFFLSFTNPGYIAPLFNTVLGMILLTGGTLWLCIGIFWMSRMVKVEI
;
A
#
# COMPACT_ATOMS: atom_id res chain seq x y z
N MET A 1 -1.39 31.33 -10.48
CA MET A 1 -0.45 30.20 -10.22
C MET A 1 -1.13 28.85 -9.96
N LYS A 2 -2.31 28.76 -9.32
CA LYS A 2 -2.96 27.45 -9.06
C LYS A 2 -3.62 26.78 -10.29
N ARG A 3 -4.00 27.53 -11.33
CA ARG A 3 -4.58 26.97 -12.58
C ARG A 3 -3.56 26.51 -13.62
N LEU A 4 -2.31 26.96 -13.51
CA LEU A 4 -1.22 26.56 -14.41
C LEU A 4 -0.59 25.22 -13.97
N LEU A 5 -0.58 24.97 -12.66
CA LEU A 5 -0.12 23.70 -12.06
C LEU A 5 -1.09 22.54 -12.29
N THR A 6 -2.39 22.80 -12.38
CA THR A 6 -3.39 21.78 -12.76
C THR A 6 -3.40 21.49 -14.25
N ALA A 7 -3.03 22.46 -15.09
CA ALA A 7 -2.92 22.26 -16.54
C ALA A 7 -1.64 21.51 -16.94
N LEU A 8 -0.54 21.68 -16.20
CA LEU A 8 0.71 20.96 -16.47
C LEU A 8 0.69 19.50 -15.95
N ALA A 9 -0.08 19.22 -14.89
CA ALA A 9 -0.32 17.86 -14.44
C ALA A 9 -1.27 17.08 -15.38
N ALA A 10 -2.14 17.77 -16.12
CA ALA A 10 -3.00 17.17 -17.15
C ALA A 10 -2.28 16.97 -18.49
N ALA A 11 -1.23 17.74 -18.79
CA ALA A 11 -0.48 17.64 -20.05
C ALA A 11 0.67 16.61 -20.02
N ALA A 12 1.05 16.09 -18.85
CA ALA A 12 2.10 15.09 -18.71
C ALA A 12 1.57 13.65 -18.55
N PHE A 13 0.25 13.45 -18.70
CA PHE A 13 -0.41 12.14 -18.60
C PHE A 13 -0.90 11.61 -19.97
N VAL A 14 -0.41 12.19 -21.06
CA VAL A 14 -0.72 11.77 -22.43
C VAL A 14 0.61 11.52 -23.16
N LEU A 15 0.73 10.32 -23.75
CA LEU A 15 1.95 9.69 -24.30
C LEU A 15 2.93 9.19 -23.24
N VAL A 16 2.74 7.98 -22.72
CA VAL A 16 3.07 6.70 -23.36
C VAL A 16 2.33 5.66 -22.55
N ALA A 17 1.17 5.22 -23.03
CA ALA A 17 0.60 3.98 -22.55
C ALA A 17 1.52 2.85 -23.05
N PRO A 18 1.93 1.90 -22.20
CA PRO A 18 2.29 0.60 -22.74
C PRO A 18 1.05 0.11 -23.47
N SER A 19 1.18 -0.14 -24.77
CA SER A 19 0.28 -1.03 -25.46
C SER A 19 0.33 -2.34 -24.68
N THR A 20 -0.67 -2.57 -23.82
CA THR A 20 -1.17 -3.92 -23.64
C THR A 20 -1.36 -4.45 -25.06
N ALA A 21 -0.92 -5.68 -25.32
CA ALA A 21 -1.35 -6.39 -26.51
C ALA A 21 -2.87 -6.52 -26.38
N SER A 22 -3.58 -5.48 -26.82
CA SER A 22 -4.87 -5.62 -27.43
C SER A 22 -4.63 -6.69 -28.49
N ALA A 23 -5.40 -7.76 -28.47
CA ALA A 23 -5.95 -8.20 -29.74
C ALA A 23 -6.66 -6.95 -30.28
N ALA A 24 -5.95 -6.17 -31.10
CA ALA A 24 -6.64 -5.33 -32.05
C ALA A 24 -7.42 -6.33 -32.92
N ASP A 25 -8.68 -6.06 -33.19
CA ASP A 25 -9.47 -6.79 -34.19
C ASP A 25 -8.58 -7.15 -35.40
N GLY A 26 -8.10 -8.41 -35.49
CA GLY A 26 -7.29 -8.85 -36.63
C GLY A 26 -6.04 -9.73 -36.41
N ASP A 27 -5.55 -9.97 -35.19
CA ASP A 27 -4.36 -10.84 -34.98
C ASP A 27 -4.76 -12.29 -34.59
N PRO A 28 -4.04 -13.33 -35.08
CA PRO A 28 -4.32 -14.72 -34.77
C PRO A 28 -3.94 -15.07 -33.31
N SER A 29 -4.66 -15.97 -32.68
CA SER A 29 -4.36 -16.45 -31.32
C SER A 29 -4.43 -17.96 -31.21
N ILE A 30 -3.62 -18.57 -30.33
CA ILE A 30 -3.72 -20.00 -30.03
C ILE A 30 -4.78 -20.19 -28.95
N ALA A 31 -5.84 -20.91 -29.27
CA ALA A 31 -6.97 -21.16 -28.40
C ALA A 31 -6.78 -22.40 -27.50
N HIS A 32 -6.00 -23.38 -27.95
CA HIS A 32 -5.72 -24.58 -27.16
C HIS A 32 -4.46 -25.28 -27.65
N VAL A 33 -3.70 -25.86 -26.73
CA VAL A 33 -2.57 -26.73 -27.01
C VAL A 33 -2.74 -27.99 -26.17
N GLU A 34 -2.70 -29.14 -26.82
CA GLU A 34 -2.72 -30.46 -26.19
C GLU A 34 -1.57 -31.29 -26.75
N ALA A 35 -0.79 -31.91 -25.87
CA ALA A 35 0.21 -32.87 -26.27
C ALA A 35 -0.32 -34.29 -26.01
N THR A 36 -0.28 -35.12 -27.04
CA THR A 36 -0.73 -36.52 -26.98
C THR A 36 0.43 -37.45 -27.35
N ASP A 37 0.30 -38.75 -27.07
CA ASP A 37 1.28 -39.77 -27.47
C ASP A 37 1.59 -39.75 -28.99
N ASP A 38 0.62 -39.29 -29.79
CA ASP A 38 0.71 -39.18 -31.25
C ASP A 38 1.28 -37.83 -31.73
N GLY A 39 1.57 -36.89 -30.82
CA GLY A 39 2.12 -35.56 -31.12
C GLY A 39 1.32 -34.39 -30.53
N LEU A 40 1.73 -33.18 -30.90
CA LEU A 40 1.14 -31.91 -30.51
C LEU A 40 -0.09 -31.58 -31.36
N ARG A 41 -1.16 -31.11 -30.72
CA ARG A 41 -2.40 -30.62 -31.32
C ARG A 41 -2.63 -29.18 -30.87
N VAL A 42 -2.77 -28.27 -31.82
CA VAL A 42 -2.89 -26.83 -31.54
C VAL A 42 -4.11 -26.30 -32.26
N LEU A 43 -5.05 -25.71 -31.53
CA LEU A 43 -6.17 -24.98 -32.11
C LEU A 43 -5.81 -23.50 -32.21
N VAL A 44 -5.87 -22.96 -33.42
CA VAL A 44 -5.55 -21.55 -33.70
C VAL A 44 -6.79 -20.85 -34.20
N THR A 45 -7.16 -19.75 -33.55
CA THR A 45 -8.23 -18.85 -33.98
C THR A 45 -7.71 -17.95 -35.10
N VAL A 46 -8.44 -17.93 -36.22
CA VAL A 46 -8.14 -17.08 -37.36
C VAL A 46 -9.09 -15.87 -37.35
N PRO A 47 -8.60 -14.66 -37.69
CA PRO A 47 -9.46 -13.50 -37.83
C PRO A 47 -10.56 -13.70 -38.89
N PRO A 48 -11.77 -13.17 -38.65
CA PRO A 48 -12.91 -13.39 -39.54
C PRO A 48 -12.65 -12.87 -40.96
N GLY A 49 -13.02 -13.67 -41.96
CA GLY A 49 -12.88 -13.31 -43.37
C GLY A 49 -11.49 -13.52 -43.97
N VAL A 50 -10.52 -14.02 -43.20
CA VAL A 50 -9.17 -14.36 -43.70
C VAL A 50 -9.11 -15.82 -44.15
N LYS A 51 -8.61 -16.05 -45.37
CA LYS A 51 -8.37 -17.41 -45.89
C LYS A 51 -6.91 -17.79 -45.71
N VAL A 52 -6.68 -18.84 -44.92
CA VAL A 52 -5.36 -19.45 -44.69
C VAL A 52 -5.09 -20.53 -45.74
N ASP A 53 -3.87 -20.58 -46.25
CA ASP A 53 -3.40 -21.72 -47.03
C ASP A 53 -2.98 -22.86 -46.09
N LEU A 54 -3.88 -23.82 -45.90
CA LEU A 54 -3.67 -24.96 -44.99
C LEU A 54 -2.48 -25.86 -45.41
N GLY A 55 -2.05 -25.80 -46.68
CA GLY A 55 -0.95 -26.63 -47.19
C GLY A 55 0.46 -26.11 -46.86
N GLU A 56 0.57 -24.86 -46.41
CA GLU A 56 1.84 -24.18 -46.13
C GLU A 56 2.00 -23.79 -44.66
N VAL A 57 1.10 -24.24 -43.79
CA VAL A 57 1.16 -23.98 -42.34
C VAL A 57 2.41 -24.60 -41.75
N THR A 58 3.18 -23.81 -40.98
CA THR A 58 4.38 -24.27 -40.29
C THR A 58 4.23 -24.05 -38.79
N GLY A 59 4.88 -24.90 -38.00
CA GLY A 59 4.92 -24.80 -36.55
C GLY A 59 6.36 -24.85 -36.05
N SER A 60 6.62 -24.24 -34.89
CA SER A 60 7.86 -24.42 -34.15
C SER A 60 7.61 -24.57 -32.66
N LEU A 61 8.47 -25.32 -32.00
CA LEU A 61 8.46 -25.58 -30.56
C LEU A 61 9.81 -25.10 -29.98
N ASP A 62 9.81 -24.07 -29.15
CA ASP A 62 11.02 -23.39 -28.63
C ASP A 62 12.05 -23.05 -29.74
N GLY A 63 11.55 -22.68 -30.92
CA GLY A 63 12.37 -22.35 -32.09
C GLY A 63 12.89 -23.55 -32.89
N HIS A 64 12.47 -24.77 -32.57
CA HIS A 64 12.68 -25.96 -33.39
C HIS A 64 11.49 -26.19 -34.34
N ASP A 65 11.74 -26.29 -35.63
CA ASP A 65 10.71 -26.51 -36.64
C ASP A 65 9.99 -27.86 -36.44
N LEU A 66 8.66 -27.83 -36.55
CA LEU A 66 7.77 -28.98 -36.49
C LEU A 66 7.26 -29.34 -37.88
N ASP A 67 7.12 -30.64 -38.16
CA ASP A 67 6.47 -31.15 -39.37
C ASP A 67 4.93 -31.07 -39.19
N ALA A 68 4.40 -29.86 -39.33
CA ALA A 68 3.01 -29.53 -39.01
C ALA A 68 2.06 -29.81 -40.19
N THR A 69 0.85 -30.25 -39.85
CA THR A 69 -0.27 -30.44 -40.79
C THR A 69 -1.47 -29.66 -40.27
N ALA A 70 -2.23 -29.00 -41.15
CA ALA A 70 -3.36 -28.16 -40.74
C ALA A 70 -4.68 -28.61 -41.39
N ALA A 71 -5.77 -28.54 -40.62
CA ALA A 71 -7.13 -28.81 -41.05
C ALA A 71 -8.13 -27.90 -40.31
N ALA A 72 -9.34 -27.72 -40.85
CA ALA A 72 -10.39 -27.01 -40.13
C ALA A 72 -10.85 -27.80 -38.90
N ALA A 73 -10.96 -27.16 -37.73
CA ALA A 73 -11.16 -27.81 -36.45
C ALA A 73 -12.41 -28.72 -36.40
N GLY A 74 -13.52 -28.28 -37.01
CA GLY A 74 -14.79 -29.03 -37.01
C GLY A 74 -14.85 -30.25 -37.94
N THR A 75 -13.80 -30.58 -38.68
CA THR A 75 -13.83 -31.65 -39.69
C THR A 75 -13.23 -32.98 -39.25
N THR A 76 -12.34 -32.97 -38.26
CA THR A 76 -11.56 -34.15 -37.85
C THR A 76 -12.05 -34.79 -36.56
N GLY A 77 -12.70 -34.02 -35.67
CA GLY A 77 -13.19 -34.50 -34.37
C GLY A 77 -12.07 -34.94 -33.41
N THR A 78 -10.84 -34.53 -33.70
CA THR A 78 -9.62 -34.99 -33.00
C THR A 78 -9.44 -34.34 -31.63
N VAL A 79 -9.90 -33.09 -31.47
CA VAL A 79 -9.89 -32.37 -30.20
C VAL A 79 -11.34 -32.14 -29.79
N GLN A 80 -11.70 -32.57 -28.58
CA GLN A 80 -13.03 -32.28 -28.03
C GLN A 80 -13.12 -30.78 -27.73
N ARG A 81 -14.23 -30.16 -28.12
CA ARG A 81 -14.43 -28.72 -27.94
C ARG A 81 -15.68 -28.51 -27.11
N THR A 82 -15.52 -27.94 -25.94
CA THR A 82 -16.59 -27.75 -24.96
C THR A 82 -16.70 -26.28 -24.61
N THR A 83 -17.91 -25.72 -24.71
CA THR A 83 -18.19 -24.36 -24.25
C THR A 83 -19.30 -24.36 -23.20
N ILE A 84 -19.08 -23.69 -22.08
CA ILE A 84 -20.07 -23.54 -21.02
C ILE A 84 -20.62 -22.11 -21.02
N LEU A 85 -21.93 -21.97 -21.12
CA LEU A 85 -22.61 -20.71 -20.87
C LEU A 85 -22.88 -20.59 -19.37
N ALA A 86 -22.15 -19.72 -18.68
CA ALA A 86 -22.37 -19.42 -17.27
C ALA A 86 -23.27 -18.19 -17.16
N ILE A 87 -24.55 -18.39 -16.86
CA ILE A 87 -25.59 -17.36 -16.94
C ILE A 87 -26.04 -16.94 -15.53
N ASP A 88 -25.88 -15.64 -15.24
CA ASP A 88 -26.41 -15.02 -14.03
C ASP A 88 -27.95 -14.93 -14.09
N THR A 89 -28.60 -15.64 -13.18
CA THR A 89 -30.07 -15.67 -13.02
C THR A 89 -30.55 -14.85 -11.82
N SER A 90 -29.75 -13.89 -11.35
CA SER A 90 -30.08 -13.11 -10.15
C SER A 90 -31.06 -11.96 -10.38
N ASP A 91 -31.77 -11.54 -9.32
CA ASP A 91 -32.73 -10.41 -9.36
C ASP A 91 -32.14 -9.10 -9.94
N SER A 92 -30.82 -8.87 -9.88
CA SER A 92 -30.18 -7.68 -10.49
C SER A 92 -30.30 -7.68 -12.02
N MET A 93 -30.39 -8.86 -12.64
CA MET A 93 -30.57 -9.06 -14.08
C MET A 93 -31.97 -8.69 -14.58
N ALA A 94 -32.95 -8.51 -13.68
CA ALA A 94 -34.28 -7.99 -14.03
C ALA A 94 -34.24 -6.54 -14.54
N GLN A 95 -33.21 -5.78 -14.17
CA GLN A 95 -33.12 -4.35 -14.47
C GLN A 95 -32.76 -4.13 -15.94
N ASN A 96 -33.30 -3.06 -16.54
CA ASN A 96 -33.00 -2.61 -17.90
C ASN A 96 -33.15 -3.69 -19.00
N GLY A 97 -33.94 -4.75 -18.76
CA GLY A 97 -34.13 -5.85 -19.71
C GLY A 97 -32.91 -6.75 -19.93
N ARG A 98 -31.92 -6.72 -19.02
CA ARG A 98 -30.66 -7.49 -19.14
C ARG A 98 -30.88 -8.99 -19.23
N PHE A 99 -31.81 -9.52 -18.44
CA PHE A 99 -32.13 -10.95 -18.46
C PHE A 99 -32.71 -11.41 -19.81
N GLU A 100 -33.64 -10.66 -20.39
CA GLU A 100 -34.20 -10.98 -21.71
C GLU A 100 -33.15 -10.82 -22.80
N ALA A 101 -32.27 -9.83 -22.70
CA ALA A 101 -31.14 -9.67 -23.61
C ALA A 101 -30.14 -10.84 -23.49
N ALA A 102 -29.83 -11.28 -22.27
CA ALA A 102 -28.96 -12.43 -22.02
C ALA A 102 -29.55 -13.73 -22.60
N LYS A 103 -30.86 -13.95 -22.46
CA LYS A 103 -31.55 -15.09 -23.10
C LYS A 103 -31.48 -15.00 -24.62
N ALA A 104 -31.76 -13.82 -25.20
CA ALA A 104 -31.69 -13.63 -26.65
C ALA A 104 -30.26 -13.84 -27.19
N ALA A 105 -29.24 -13.38 -26.46
CA ALA A 105 -27.84 -13.54 -26.83
C ALA A 105 -27.37 -15.00 -26.71
N ALA A 106 -27.75 -15.70 -25.65
CA ALA A 106 -27.48 -17.13 -25.50
C ALA A 106 -28.14 -17.95 -26.63
N LEU A 107 -29.37 -17.60 -27.05
CA LEU A 107 -30.01 -18.23 -28.20
C LEU A 107 -29.27 -17.94 -29.52
N ALA A 108 -28.85 -16.69 -29.74
CA ALA A 108 -28.06 -16.32 -30.91
C ALA A 108 -26.72 -17.06 -30.98
N PHE A 109 -26.05 -17.24 -29.83
CA PHE A 109 -24.85 -18.08 -29.74
C PHE A 109 -25.16 -19.53 -30.12
N LEU A 110 -26.20 -20.13 -29.54
CA LEU A 110 -26.58 -21.52 -29.85
C LEU A 110 -26.90 -21.75 -31.33
N ASP A 111 -27.44 -20.75 -32.02
CA ASP A 111 -27.72 -20.80 -33.47
C ASP A 111 -26.45 -20.74 -34.32
N SER A 112 -25.39 -20.08 -33.83
CA SER A 112 -24.13 -19.85 -34.56
C SER A 112 -23.02 -20.84 -34.22
N VAL A 113 -23.07 -21.52 -33.07
CA VAL A 113 -22.00 -22.43 -32.63
C VAL A 113 -21.89 -23.66 -33.56
N PRO A 114 -20.67 -24.03 -33.99
CA PRO A 114 -20.44 -25.22 -34.81
C PRO A 114 -20.99 -26.51 -34.21
N SER A 115 -21.47 -27.44 -35.03
CA SER A 115 -22.14 -28.67 -34.57
C SER A 115 -21.25 -29.64 -33.79
N ASP A 116 -19.93 -29.52 -33.90
CA ASP A 116 -18.92 -30.32 -33.20
C ASP A 116 -18.68 -29.86 -31.75
N VAL A 117 -19.09 -28.63 -31.40
CA VAL A 117 -18.86 -28.07 -30.06
C VAL A 117 -19.95 -28.56 -29.09
N ALA A 118 -19.57 -29.16 -27.97
CA ALA A 118 -20.50 -29.49 -26.90
C ALA A 118 -20.81 -28.24 -26.08
N VAL A 119 -22.09 -27.86 -25.96
CA VAL A 119 -22.51 -26.69 -25.18
C VAL A 119 -23.14 -27.14 -23.86
N GLY A 120 -22.61 -26.65 -22.75
CA GLY A 120 -23.20 -26.80 -21.41
C GLY A 120 -23.77 -25.47 -20.91
N ILE A 121 -24.68 -25.54 -19.93
CA ILE A 121 -25.28 -24.35 -19.32
C ILE A 121 -25.20 -24.49 -17.81
N VAL A 122 -24.54 -23.51 -17.17
CA VAL A 122 -24.51 -23.33 -15.73
C VAL A 122 -25.23 -22.05 -15.39
N THR A 123 -26.11 -22.10 -14.39
CA THR A 123 -26.84 -20.94 -13.91
C THR A 123 -26.45 -20.68 -12.47
N PHE A 124 -26.28 -19.41 -12.12
CA PHE A 124 -25.96 -19.02 -10.76
C PHE A 124 -26.81 -17.84 -10.30
N ASP A 125 -27.35 -17.98 -9.10
CA ASP A 125 -28.06 -16.95 -8.36
C ASP A 125 -27.72 -17.07 -6.87
N GLY A 126 -28.67 -17.33 -5.98
CA GLY A 126 -28.39 -17.71 -4.59
C GLY A 126 -28.02 -19.18 -4.42
N ASP A 127 -28.13 -19.97 -5.49
CA ASP A 127 -27.65 -21.34 -5.63
C ASP A 127 -26.95 -21.49 -6.99
N VAL A 128 -26.14 -22.55 -7.15
CA VAL A 128 -25.44 -22.85 -8.40
C VAL A 128 -25.96 -24.17 -8.96
N ALA A 129 -26.41 -24.17 -10.21
CA ALA A 129 -26.99 -25.33 -10.85
C ALA A 129 -26.41 -25.57 -12.25
N THR A 130 -26.03 -26.81 -12.52
CA THR A 130 -25.76 -27.30 -13.88
C THR A 130 -27.09 -27.54 -14.59
N ALA A 131 -27.61 -26.50 -15.24
CA ALA A 131 -28.89 -26.54 -15.94
C ALA A 131 -28.86 -27.49 -17.16
N LEU A 132 -27.69 -27.64 -17.79
CA LEU A 132 -27.45 -28.60 -18.87
C LEU A 132 -26.00 -29.07 -18.87
N ALA A 133 -25.78 -30.38 -18.84
CA ALA A 133 -24.46 -30.96 -19.06
C ALA A 133 -24.05 -30.80 -20.56
N PRO A 134 -22.74 -30.71 -20.87
CA PRO A 134 -22.28 -30.48 -22.25
C PRO A 134 -22.88 -31.43 -23.26
N THR A 135 -23.54 -30.88 -24.29
CA THR A 135 -24.22 -31.66 -25.34
C THR A 135 -24.14 -30.97 -26.70
N THR A 136 -24.21 -31.74 -27.77
CA THR A 136 -24.36 -31.21 -29.14
C THR A 136 -25.83 -30.98 -29.53
N ASP A 137 -26.79 -31.36 -28.67
CA ASP A 137 -28.22 -31.12 -28.86
C ASP A 137 -28.58 -29.64 -28.59
N ARG A 138 -28.67 -28.87 -29.68
CA ARG A 138 -29.01 -27.43 -29.64
C ARG A 138 -30.44 -27.17 -29.21
N ASP A 139 -31.38 -28.06 -29.53
CA ASP A 139 -32.78 -27.91 -29.16
C ASP A 139 -32.95 -28.09 -27.64
N ALA A 140 -32.21 -29.03 -27.03
CA ALA A 140 -32.15 -29.18 -25.58
C ALA A 140 -31.58 -27.93 -24.89
N ALA A 141 -30.50 -27.36 -25.44
CA ALA A 141 -29.88 -26.14 -24.91
C ALA A 141 -30.82 -24.92 -25.03
N ALA A 142 -31.45 -24.72 -26.19
CA ALA A 142 -32.42 -23.66 -26.38
C ALA A 142 -33.64 -23.83 -25.46
N GLY A 143 -34.08 -25.06 -25.20
CA GLY A 143 -35.14 -25.37 -24.25
C GLY A 143 -34.81 -24.92 -22.82
N VAL A 144 -33.58 -25.17 -22.37
CA VAL A 144 -33.09 -24.73 -21.05
C VAL A 144 -33.02 -23.21 -20.96
N VAL A 145 -32.41 -22.53 -21.96
CA VAL A 145 -32.33 -21.06 -22.00
C VAL A 145 -33.73 -20.43 -21.92
N ASN A 146 -34.68 -20.93 -22.71
CA ASN A 146 -36.06 -20.44 -22.71
C ASN A 146 -36.76 -20.63 -21.35
N GLY A 147 -36.43 -21.70 -20.63
CA GLY A 147 -36.98 -22.04 -19.32
C GLY A 147 -36.36 -21.30 -18.13
N LEU A 148 -35.28 -20.53 -18.33
CA LEU A 148 -34.62 -19.80 -17.24
C LEU A 148 -35.53 -18.75 -16.60
N SER A 149 -35.45 -18.66 -15.27
CA SER A 149 -36.19 -17.71 -14.43
C SER A 149 -35.26 -17.05 -13.41
N LEU A 150 -35.61 -15.85 -12.98
CA LEU A 150 -34.82 -15.10 -12.00
C LEU A 150 -35.04 -15.57 -10.55
N SER A 151 -33.98 -15.50 -9.75
CA SER A 151 -33.94 -15.89 -8.34
C SER A 151 -33.06 -14.92 -7.53
N LYS A 152 -33.07 -15.05 -6.20
CA LYS A 152 -32.37 -14.14 -5.28
C LYS A 152 -30.97 -14.60 -4.95
N GLY A 153 -30.02 -13.66 -4.94
CA GLY A 153 -28.61 -13.91 -4.62
C GLY A 153 -27.78 -13.99 -5.90
N THR A 154 -26.47 -13.80 -5.77
CA THR A 154 -25.53 -13.91 -6.89
C THR A 154 -24.23 -14.53 -6.39
N LEU A 155 -24.03 -15.82 -6.66
CA LEU A 155 -22.84 -16.61 -6.35
C LEU A 155 -21.99 -16.74 -7.62
N LEU A 156 -21.41 -15.63 -8.06
CA LEU A 156 -20.66 -15.54 -9.31
C LEU A 156 -19.42 -16.45 -9.27
N TYR A 157 -18.66 -16.41 -8.18
CA TYR A 157 -17.44 -17.20 -8.06
C TYR A 157 -17.72 -18.70 -7.98
N ASP A 158 -18.70 -19.11 -7.18
CA ASP A 158 -19.14 -20.51 -7.12
C ASP A 158 -19.72 -20.97 -8.48
N GLY A 159 -20.41 -20.08 -9.19
CA GLY A 159 -20.97 -20.33 -10.53
C GLY A 159 -19.90 -20.59 -11.58
N ILE A 160 -18.81 -19.82 -11.56
CA ILE A 160 -17.68 -20.01 -12.49
C ILE A 160 -16.92 -21.29 -12.14
N LEU A 161 -16.68 -21.61 -10.86
CA LEU A 161 -16.09 -22.89 -10.48
C LEU A 161 -16.92 -24.08 -10.98
N ALA A 162 -18.23 -24.03 -10.80
CA ALA A 162 -19.10 -25.07 -11.34
C ALA A 162 -19.05 -25.14 -12.87
N ALA A 163 -18.87 -24.00 -13.56
CA ALA A 163 -18.68 -24.00 -15.01
C ALA A 163 -17.35 -24.65 -15.42
N VAL A 164 -16.25 -24.41 -14.68
CA VAL A 164 -14.97 -25.09 -14.88
C VAL A 164 -15.12 -26.59 -14.67
N ASP A 165 -15.78 -27.02 -13.58
CA ASP A 165 -16.02 -28.44 -13.30
C ASP A 165 -16.86 -29.12 -14.39
N VAL A 166 -17.89 -28.44 -14.89
CA VAL A 166 -18.79 -28.94 -15.94
C VAL A 166 -18.10 -28.98 -17.31
N ALA A 167 -17.16 -28.07 -17.58
CA ALA A 167 -16.35 -28.07 -18.80
C ALA A 167 -15.47 -29.32 -18.91
N GLY A 168 -15.10 -29.91 -17.77
CA GLY A 168 -14.30 -31.13 -17.69
C GLY A 168 -12.80 -30.88 -17.87
N THR A 169 -12.05 -31.95 -18.13
CA THR A 169 -10.59 -31.92 -18.24
C THR A 169 -10.05 -32.07 -19.66
N ASP A 170 -10.91 -32.43 -20.61
CA ASP A 170 -10.49 -32.95 -21.90
C ASP A 170 -10.70 -31.93 -23.02
N GLY A 171 -9.68 -31.76 -23.87
CA GLY A 171 -9.71 -30.89 -25.04
C GLY A 171 -9.87 -29.39 -24.73
N GLN A 172 -10.32 -28.65 -25.74
CA GLN A 172 -10.54 -27.21 -25.66
C GLN A 172 -11.75 -26.91 -24.80
N ARG A 173 -11.56 -26.07 -23.78
CA ARG A 173 -12.60 -25.64 -22.85
C ARG A 173 -12.69 -24.13 -22.88
N SER A 174 -13.92 -23.63 -23.04
CA SER A 174 -14.23 -22.21 -22.99
C SER A 174 -15.47 -21.98 -22.11
N ILE A 175 -15.47 -20.90 -21.35
CA ILE A 175 -16.59 -20.47 -20.52
C ILE A 175 -16.94 -19.06 -20.97
N LEU A 176 -18.20 -18.87 -21.32
CA LEU A 176 -18.76 -17.55 -21.60
C LEU A 176 -19.63 -17.14 -20.41
N VAL A 177 -19.16 -16.18 -19.64
CA VAL A 177 -19.81 -15.69 -18.41
C VAL A 177 -20.70 -14.50 -18.73
N LEU A 178 -21.98 -14.59 -18.36
CA LEU A 178 -22.95 -13.50 -18.47
C LEU A 178 -23.28 -13.01 -17.07
N SER A 179 -22.77 -11.85 -16.66
CA SER A 179 -23.06 -11.31 -15.33
C SER A 179 -23.04 -9.79 -15.26
N ASP A 180 -23.73 -9.26 -14.25
CA ASP A 180 -23.61 -7.86 -13.83
C ASP A 180 -22.56 -7.64 -12.72
N GLY A 181 -21.68 -8.63 -12.49
CA GLY A 181 -20.43 -8.51 -11.74
C GLY A 181 -20.58 -8.35 -10.23
N ALA A 182 -21.78 -8.62 -9.71
CA ALA A 182 -22.02 -8.68 -8.28
C ALA A 182 -21.76 -10.10 -7.77
N ASP A 183 -20.87 -10.25 -6.80
CA ASP A 183 -20.77 -11.47 -6.01
C ASP A 183 -21.26 -11.21 -4.58
N THR A 184 -22.07 -12.13 -4.06
CA THR A 184 -22.61 -12.12 -2.70
C THR A 184 -22.16 -13.31 -1.88
N GLY A 185 -21.33 -14.18 -2.47
CA GLY A 185 -20.71 -15.33 -1.85
C GLY A 185 -19.69 -14.94 -0.79
N LYS A 186 -19.40 -15.88 0.11
CA LYS A 186 -18.36 -15.71 1.15
C LYS A 186 -17.43 -16.92 1.27
N THR A 187 -17.73 -17.98 0.53
CA THR A 187 -17.10 -19.29 0.61
C THR A 187 -15.96 -19.42 -0.39
N THR A 188 -16.16 -18.90 -1.59
CA THR A 188 -15.19 -18.97 -2.69
C THR A 188 -14.66 -17.58 -2.96
N SER A 189 -13.34 -17.47 -3.08
CA SER A 189 -12.65 -16.21 -3.39
C SER A 189 -12.29 -16.13 -4.87
N LEU A 190 -12.02 -14.92 -5.36
CA LEU A 190 -11.54 -14.70 -6.73
C LEU A 190 -10.26 -15.51 -7.02
N ASP A 191 -9.36 -15.61 -6.05
CA ASP A 191 -8.10 -16.36 -6.18
C ASP A 191 -8.34 -17.87 -6.37
N ASP A 192 -9.37 -18.43 -5.71
CA ASP A 192 -9.73 -19.84 -5.88
C ASP A 192 -10.26 -20.10 -7.31
N VAL A 193 -11.01 -19.15 -7.86
CA VAL A 193 -11.56 -19.24 -9.23
C VAL A 193 -10.45 -19.09 -10.26
N THR A 194 -9.57 -18.10 -10.12
CA THR A 194 -8.48 -17.87 -11.08
C THR A 194 -7.48 -19.03 -11.07
N ALA A 195 -7.20 -19.62 -9.90
CA ALA A 195 -6.38 -20.84 -9.80
C ALA A 195 -7.03 -22.03 -10.53
N ALA A 196 -8.34 -22.25 -10.36
CA ALA A 196 -9.05 -23.33 -11.06
C ALA A 196 -9.08 -23.14 -12.59
N ILE A 197 -9.22 -21.90 -13.05
CA ILE A 197 -9.18 -21.55 -14.48
C ILE A 197 -7.80 -21.85 -15.07
N ASP A 198 -6.73 -21.44 -14.38
CA ASP A 198 -5.33 -21.65 -14.81
C ASP A 198 -4.96 -23.14 -14.79
N ASP A 199 -5.29 -23.86 -13.71
CA ASP A 199 -5.03 -25.30 -13.58
C ASP A 199 -5.72 -26.13 -14.66
N THR A 200 -6.91 -25.70 -15.08
CA THR A 200 -7.67 -26.37 -16.14
C THR A 200 -7.38 -25.85 -17.53
N ALA A 201 -6.57 -24.78 -17.69
CA ALA A 201 -6.35 -24.10 -18.96
C ALA A 201 -7.67 -23.78 -19.71
N THR A 202 -8.68 -23.34 -18.96
CA THR A 202 -10.01 -23.04 -19.50
C THR A 202 -10.06 -21.59 -19.97
N LEU A 203 -10.47 -21.36 -21.22
CA LEU A 203 -10.67 -19.99 -21.72
C LEU A 203 -11.88 -19.36 -21.03
N VAL A 204 -11.79 -18.11 -20.58
CA VAL A 204 -12.91 -17.43 -19.91
C VAL A 204 -13.15 -16.05 -20.53
N ASP A 205 -14.26 -15.93 -21.23
CA ASP A 205 -14.75 -14.67 -21.76
C ASP A 205 -15.91 -14.16 -20.90
N VAL A 206 -15.87 -12.87 -20.57
CA VAL A 206 -16.81 -12.29 -19.62
C VAL A 206 -17.60 -11.18 -20.28
N VAL A 207 -18.91 -11.33 -20.32
CA VAL A 207 -19.79 -10.32 -20.91
C VAL A 207 -20.42 -9.49 -19.82
N ALA A 208 -19.92 -8.26 -19.71
CA ALA A 208 -20.27 -7.31 -18.67
C ALA A 208 -21.48 -6.48 -19.09
N LEU A 209 -22.62 -6.69 -18.41
CA LEU A 209 -23.88 -6.03 -18.76
C LEU A 209 -24.06 -4.69 -18.02
N ASP A 210 -23.95 -3.57 -18.76
CA ASP A 210 -24.31 -2.22 -18.32
C ASP A 210 -23.69 -1.84 -16.95
N GLN A 211 -22.35 -1.80 -16.92
CA GLN A 211 -21.51 -1.53 -15.74
C GLN A 211 -21.23 -0.04 -15.47
N THR A 212 -22.02 0.86 -16.05
CA THR A 212 -21.77 2.30 -15.94
C THR A 212 -21.73 2.75 -14.47
N GLY A 213 -20.53 3.13 -13.99
CA GLY A 213 -20.30 3.61 -12.62
C GLY A 213 -19.94 2.56 -11.56
N LYS A 214 -19.63 1.31 -11.91
CA LYS A 214 -19.23 0.24 -10.97
C LYS A 214 -17.78 -0.29 -11.21
N PRO A 215 -16.73 0.50 -10.92
CA PRO A 215 -15.34 0.15 -11.28
C PRO A 215 -14.80 -1.12 -10.59
N LYS A 216 -15.33 -1.50 -9.42
CA LYS A 216 -14.91 -2.73 -8.72
C LYS A 216 -15.47 -4.00 -9.36
N ALA A 217 -16.70 -3.94 -9.87
CA ALA A 217 -17.33 -5.08 -10.55
C ALA A 217 -16.64 -5.34 -11.90
N VAL A 218 -16.32 -4.27 -12.64
CA VAL A 218 -15.56 -4.36 -13.89
C VAL A 218 -14.16 -4.92 -13.65
N ALA A 219 -13.48 -4.50 -12.58
CA ALA A 219 -12.16 -5.04 -12.23
C ALA A 219 -12.20 -6.55 -11.95
N ALA A 220 -13.14 -7.02 -11.12
CA ALA A 220 -13.27 -8.44 -10.81
C ALA A 220 -13.60 -9.30 -12.05
N LEU A 221 -14.44 -8.78 -12.96
CA LEU A 221 -14.74 -9.44 -14.23
C LEU A 221 -13.52 -9.43 -15.17
N GLY A 222 -12.70 -8.37 -15.12
CA GLY A 222 -11.42 -8.30 -15.82
C GLY A 222 -10.41 -9.32 -15.32
N ASP A 223 -10.26 -9.46 -14.00
CA ASP A 223 -9.34 -10.42 -13.39
C ASP A 223 -9.71 -11.88 -13.76
N LEU A 224 -11.01 -12.18 -13.88
CA LEU A 224 -11.51 -13.48 -14.32
C LEU A 224 -11.21 -13.75 -15.81
N ALA A 225 -11.44 -12.75 -16.67
CA ALA A 225 -11.14 -12.87 -18.09
C ALA A 225 -9.63 -13.01 -18.34
N GLU A 226 -8.81 -12.23 -17.62
CA GLU A 226 -7.35 -12.28 -17.72
C GLU A 226 -6.80 -13.64 -17.30
N ALA A 227 -7.31 -14.23 -16.22
CA ALA A 227 -6.93 -15.57 -15.78
C ALA A 227 -7.25 -16.65 -16.82
N GLY A 228 -8.36 -16.51 -17.55
CA GLY A 228 -8.73 -17.41 -18.65
C GLY A 228 -8.17 -17.00 -20.00
N HIS A 229 -7.23 -16.05 -20.07
CA HIS A 229 -6.71 -15.47 -21.32
C HIS A 229 -7.80 -15.01 -22.32
N GLY A 230 -8.98 -14.68 -21.82
CA GLY A 230 -10.12 -14.17 -22.57
C GLY A 230 -10.29 -12.66 -22.40
N GLN A 231 -11.45 -12.16 -22.79
CA GLN A 231 -11.74 -10.73 -22.83
C GLN A 231 -13.02 -10.34 -22.09
N VAL A 232 -13.05 -9.09 -21.63
CA VAL A 232 -14.28 -8.47 -21.13
C VAL A 232 -15.01 -7.79 -22.27
N ILE A 233 -16.16 -8.32 -22.66
CA ILE A 233 -17.02 -7.77 -23.70
C ILE A 233 -18.03 -6.83 -23.03
N GLU A 234 -17.85 -5.52 -23.21
CA GLU A 234 -18.83 -4.54 -22.77
C GLU A 234 -19.93 -4.41 -23.82
N SER A 235 -21.16 -4.83 -23.50
CA SER A 235 -22.27 -4.72 -24.43
C SER A 235 -23.60 -4.32 -23.77
N THR A 236 -24.48 -3.74 -24.58
CA THR A 236 -25.82 -3.29 -24.17
C THR A 236 -26.89 -4.07 -24.94
N GLY A 237 -28.10 -4.17 -24.41
CA GLY A 237 -29.13 -5.17 -24.75
C GLY A 237 -29.19 -5.70 -26.19
N THR A 238 -29.21 -4.86 -27.23
CA THR A 238 -29.29 -5.33 -28.63
C THR A 238 -27.95 -5.68 -29.25
N ALA A 239 -26.86 -5.02 -28.87
CA ALA A 239 -25.50 -5.33 -29.35
C ALA A 239 -24.95 -6.61 -28.70
N LEU A 240 -25.61 -7.11 -27.65
CA LEU A 240 -25.21 -8.30 -26.92
C LEU A 240 -25.36 -9.56 -27.77
N ALA A 241 -26.47 -9.69 -28.50
CA ALA A 241 -26.69 -10.84 -29.37
C ALA A 241 -25.67 -10.91 -30.52
N ASP A 242 -25.32 -9.76 -31.10
CA ASP A 242 -24.30 -9.67 -32.15
C ASP A 242 -22.91 -10.07 -31.61
N ALA A 243 -22.55 -9.64 -30.40
CA ALA A 243 -21.29 -10.02 -29.76
C ALA A 243 -21.21 -11.53 -29.46
N PHE A 244 -22.33 -12.13 -29.05
CA PHE A 244 -22.44 -13.57 -28.82
C PHE A 244 -22.34 -14.37 -30.12
N ALA A 245 -22.98 -13.89 -31.19
CA ALA A 245 -22.84 -14.51 -32.50
C ALA A 245 -21.39 -14.45 -32.99
N ALA A 246 -20.68 -13.33 -32.77
CA ALA A 246 -19.27 -13.19 -33.12
C ALA A 246 -18.38 -14.16 -32.33
N GLU A 247 -18.64 -14.36 -31.04
CA GLU A 247 -17.88 -15.33 -30.21
C GLU A 247 -18.12 -16.78 -30.68
N ALA A 248 -19.33 -17.10 -31.14
CA ALA A 248 -19.60 -18.39 -31.77
C ALA A 248 -18.90 -18.54 -33.13
N GLU A 249 -18.78 -17.47 -33.92
CA GLU A 249 -18.05 -17.46 -35.19
C GLU A 249 -16.54 -17.67 -34.97
N VAL A 250 -15.97 -17.16 -33.88
CA VAL A 250 -14.58 -17.44 -33.47
C VAL A 250 -14.35 -18.95 -33.36
N LEU A 251 -15.32 -19.71 -32.83
CA LEU A 251 -15.24 -21.18 -32.77
C LEU A 251 -15.38 -21.82 -34.16
N ALA A 252 -16.06 -21.20 -35.12
CA ALA A 252 -16.16 -21.71 -36.48
C ALA A 252 -14.85 -21.55 -37.26
N ASP A 253 -14.11 -20.46 -37.00
CA ASP A 253 -12.90 -20.06 -37.73
C ASP A 253 -11.59 -20.59 -37.10
N GLN A 254 -11.66 -21.71 -36.38
CA GLN A 254 -10.49 -22.38 -35.81
C GLN A 254 -9.84 -23.40 -36.75
N ILE A 255 -8.52 -23.37 -36.80
CA ILE A 255 -7.68 -24.33 -37.52
C ILE A 255 -7.01 -25.23 -36.50
N LEU A 256 -7.16 -26.54 -36.69
CA LEU A 256 -6.40 -27.56 -35.97
C LEU A 256 -5.08 -27.80 -36.70
N VAL A 257 -3.98 -27.57 -36.00
CA VAL A 257 -2.63 -27.88 -36.45
C VAL A 257 -2.11 -29.08 -35.64
N THR A 258 -1.72 -30.14 -36.32
CA THR A 258 -1.16 -31.36 -35.71
C THR A 258 0.28 -31.57 -36.16
N ALA A 259 1.18 -31.85 -35.22
CA ALA A 259 2.59 -32.09 -35.51
C ALA A 259 3.19 -33.15 -34.57
N PRO A 260 4.06 -34.05 -35.03
CA PRO A 260 4.78 -34.97 -34.15
C PRO A 260 5.77 -34.21 -33.26
N LEU A 261 5.97 -34.67 -32.03
CA LEU A 261 6.97 -34.08 -31.14
C LEU A 261 8.40 -34.36 -31.66
N PRO A 262 9.33 -33.39 -31.57
CA PRO A 262 10.72 -33.59 -31.97
C PRO A 262 11.37 -34.75 -31.21
N ALA A 263 12.16 -35.57 -31.89
CA ALA A 263 12.86 -36.69 -31.26
C ALA A 263 13.83 -36.20 -30.16
N GLY A 264 13.58 -36.61 -28.91
CA GLY A 264 14.39 -36.24 -27.75
C GLY A 264 13.94 -34.97 -27.01
N PHE A 265 12.73 -34.46 -27.29
CA PHE A 265 12.13 -33.36 -26.53
C PHE A 265 11.69 -33.83 -25.12
N ASP A 266 12.26 -33.23 -24.07
CA ASP A 266 12.09 -33.62 -22.66
C ASP A 266 11.61 -32.48 -21.75
N ALA A 267 11.22 -31.33 -22.32
CA ALA A 267 10.72 -30.20 -21.55
C ALA A 267 9.23 -30.37 -21.19
N GLU A 268 8.89 -30.08 -19.93
CA GLU A 268 7.51 -30.11 -19.41
C GLU A 268 6.66 -28.95 -19.97
N GLU A 269 7.29 -27.84 -20.32
CA GLU A 269 6.65 -26.64 -20.89
C GLU A 269 7.47 -26.10 -22.07
N ALA A 270 6.79 -25.51 -23.06
CA ALA A 270 7.43 -24.99 -24.27
C ALA A 270 6.63 -23.85 -24.90
N THR A 271 7.31 -23.02 -25.68
CA THR A 271 6.67 -22.02 -26.54
C THR A 271 6.33 -22.64 -27.88
N VAL A 272 5.03 -22.75 -28.16
CA VAL A 272 4.51 -23.16 -29.46
C VAL A 272 4.28 -21.92 -30.31
N THR A 273 4.81 -21.91 -31.54
CA THR A 273 4.56 -20.84 -32.52
C THR A 273 4.04 -21.44 -33.81
N ILE A 274 2.88 -20.99 -34.28
CA ILE A 274 2.25 -21.40 -35.53
C ILE A 274 2.28 -20.22 -36.51
N THR A 275 2.74 -20.49 -37.73
CA THR A 275 2.69 -19.54 -38.84
C THR A 275 1.67 -20.01 -39.86
N LEU A 276 0.66 -19.17 -40.10
CA LEU A 276 -0.47 -19.38 -41.00
C LEU A 276 -0.31 -18.46 -42.22
N PRO A 277 0.08 -18.99 -43.39
CA PRO A 277 0.23 -18.18 -44.59
C PRO A 277 -1.13 -17.71 -45.13
N THR A 278 -1.21 -16.44 -45.52
CA THR A 278 -2.41 -15.87 -46.14
C THR A 278 -2.05 -15.05 -47.38
N ALA A 279 -3.05 -14.75 -48.21
CA ALA A 279 -2.85 -13.90 -49.39
C ALA A 279 -2.37 -12.48 -49.07
N GLY A 280 -2.51 -12.02 -47.81
CA GLY A 280 -2.11 -10.70 -47.33
C GLY A 280 -0.78 -10.66 -46.56
N GLY A 281 -0.14 -11.82 -46.34
CA GLY A 281 1.04 -11.98 -45.48
C GLY A 281 0.85 -13.08 -44.44
N ASP A 282 1.94 -13.48 -43.78
CA ASP A 282 1.91 -14.56 -42.78
C ASP A 282 1.33 -14.06 -41.46
N LEU A 283 0.38 -14.82 -40.91
CA LEU A 283 -0.18 -14.63 -39.58
C LEU A 283 0.58 -15.53 -38.60
N VAL A 284 1.13 -14.97 -37.53
CA VAL A 284 1.92 -15.74 -36.54
C VAL A 284 1.23 -15.69 -35.18
N ALA A 285 0.95 -16.86 -34.61
CA ALA A 285 0.41 -17.01 -33.27
C ALA A 285 1.37 -17.79 -32.38
N SER A 286 1.59 -17.33 -31.15
CA SER A 286 2.48 -17.97 -30.18
C SER A 286 1.81 -18.12 -28.82
N ALA A 287 2.05 -19.25 -28.16
CA ALA A 287 1.55 -19.54 -26.83
C ALA A 287 2.55 -20.40 -26.05
N PHE A 288 2.59 -20.18 -24.74
CA PHE A 288 3.37 -21.01 -23.82
C PHE A 288 2.44 -22.12 -23.28
N ALA A 289 2.83 -23.37 -23.43
CA ALA A 289 1.97 -24.52 -23.12
C ALA A 289 2.74 -25.65 -22.45
N LYS A 290 2.04 -26.42 -21.62
CA LYS A 290 2.53 -27.69 -21.05
C LYS A 290 2.53 -28.78 -22.13
N ILE A 291 3.63 -29.52 -22.26
CA ILE A 291 3.86 -30.51 -23.32
C ILE A 291 3.93 -31.95 -22.80
N GLN A 292 4.30 -32.17 -21.53
CA GLN A 292 4.31 -33.51 -20.93
C GLN A 292 3.75 -33.46 -19.51
N ASP A 293 2.92 -34.45 -19.17
CA ASP A 293 2.54 -34.71 -17.77
C ASP A 293 3.75 -35.28 -17.03
N ALA A 294 4.07 -34.68 -15.87
CA ALA A 294 5.09 -35.23 -14.98
C ALA A 294 4.73 -36.69 -14.63
N PRO A 295 5.67 -37.66 -14.68
CA PRO A 295 5.35 -39.05 -14.41
C PRO A 295 4.75 -39.20 -13.01
N ASP A 296 3.61 -39.91 -12.95
CA ASP A 296 2.85 -40.27 -11.75
C ASP A 296 3.79 -40.64 -10.59
N SER A 297 4.12 -39.63 -9.79
CA SER A 297 4.84 -39.80 -8.56
C SER A 297 3.81 -40.17 -7.51
N ASN A 298 3.41 -41.44 -7.49
CA ASN A 298 2.86 -42.07 -6.29
C ASN A 298 3.99 -42.18 -5.25
N SER A 299 4.34 -41.04 -4.69
CA SER A 299 5.12 -40.78 -3.49
C SER A 299 4.82 -39.31 -3.20
N PRO A 300 4.38 -38.94 -1.99
CA PRO A 300 4.19 -37.55 -1.64
C PRO A 300 5.58 -36.91 -1.57
N THR A 301 6.14 -36.57 -2.72
CA THR A 301 7.24 -35.64 -2.82
C THR A 301 6.59 -34.30 -2.56
N THR A 302 6.66 -33.92 -1.29
CA THR A 302 6.46 -32.55 -0.84
C THR A 302 7.46 -31.70 -1.61
N THR A 303 7.07 -31.24 -2.80
CA THR A 303 7.61 -30.01 -3.35
C THR A 303 7.23 -28.97 -2.32
N ASP A 304 8.26 -28.40 -1.69
CA ASP A 304 8.12 -27.25 -0.83
C ASP A 304 7.47 -26.14 -1.66
N ILE A 305 6.14 -26.09 -1.58
CA ILE A 305 5.37 -24.88 -1.79
C ILE A 305 6.11 -23.86 -0.94
N VAL A 306 6.68 -22.83 -1.57
CA VAL A 306 6.97 -21.59 -0.85
C VAL A 306 5.61 -21.09 -0.42
N ASN A 307 5.22 -21.54 0.76
CA ASN A 307 4.01 -21.18 1.47
C ASN A 307 4.06 -19.64 1.59
N PRO A 308 2.95 -18.89 1.41
CA PRO A 308 2.91 -17.45 1.69
C PRO A 308 3.34 -17.08 3.13
N ASP A 309 3.53 -18.11 3.96
CA ASP A 309 4.10 -18.16 5.30
C ASP A 309 5.64 -18.13 5.38
N ASP A 310 6.36 -18.07 4.26
CA ASP A 310 7.84 -18.00 4.27
C ASP A 310 8.39 -16.64 4.74
N GLY A 311 7.51 -15.80 5.29
CA GLY A 311 7.89 -14.84 6.32
C GLY A 311 7.74 -15.46 7.70
N TRP A 312 8.83 -15.97 8.29
CA TRP A 312 8.92 -16.52 9.66
C TRP A 312 7.57 -16.65 10.41
N ASN A 313 6.85 -17.74 10.13
CA ASN A 313 5.65 -18.04 10.90
C ASN A 313 6.04 -18.47 12.31
N ALA A 314 5.69 -17.61 13.25
CA ALA A 314 6.01 -17.81 14.64
C ALA A 314 5.21 -19.04 15.12
N PRO A 315 5.87 -20.10 15.62
CA PRO A 315 5.20 -21.33 16.05
C PRO A 315 4.12 -21.04 17.10
N SER A 316 3.15 -21.91 17.32
CA SER A 316 2.05 -21.65 18.28
C SER A 316 2.54 -21.27 19.70
N TRP A 317 3.72 -21.75 20.10
CA TRP A 317 4.41 -21.30 21.32
C TRP A 317 4.87 -19.85 21.28
N ALA A 318 5.07 -19.24 20.12
CA ALA A 318 5.42 -17.84 19.94
C ALA A 318 4.23 -16.89 20.19
N LEU A 319 2.99 -17.34 20.02
CA LEU A 319 1.81 -16.63 20.54
C LEU A 319 1.82 -16.68 22.07
N TYR A 320 2.16 -17.83 22.67
CA TYR A 320 2.38 -17.96 24.12
C TYR A 320 3.65 -17.25 24.61
N ALA A 321 4.68 -17.08 23.78
CA ALA A 321 5.88 -16.30 24.08
C ALA A 321 5.64 -14.81 23.85
N GLY A 322 4.73 -14.43 22.95
CA GLY A 322 4.20 -13.07 22.81
C GLY A 322 3.36 -12.69 24.03
N ILE A 323 2.48 -13.59 24.49
CA ILE A 323 1.79 -13.48 25.79
C ILE A 323 2.79 -13.54 26.95
N GLY A 324 3.87 -14.31 26.81
CA GLY A 324 4.95 -14.42 27.78
C GLY A 324 5.82 -13.16 27.86
N VAL A 325 6.11 -12.51 26.74
CA VAL A 325 6.86 -11.24 26.64
C VAL A 325 5.95 -10.07 27.00
N PHE A 326 4.67 -10.13 26.66
CA PHE A 326 3.64 -9.21 27.15
C PHE A 326 3.46 -9.37 28.65
N GLY A 327 3.41 -10.61 29.15
CA GLY A 327 3.29 -10.96 30.56
C GLY A 327 4.54 -10.62 31.36
N VAL A 328 5.74 -10.82 30.80
CA VAL A 328 7.05 -10.42 31.37
C VAL A 328 7.26 -8.91 31.24
N GLY A 329 6.73 -8.27 30.20
CA GLY A 329 6.74 -6.82 30.03
C GLY A 329 5.78 -6.13 31.00
N LEU A 330 4.61 -6.72 31.23
CA LEU A 330 3.62 -6.30 32.21
C LEU A 330 4.07 -6.69 33.62
N LEU A 331 4.79 -7.80 33.82
CA LEU A 331 5.48 -8.17 35.07
C LEU A 331 6.68 -7.29 35.35
N ALA A 332 7.48 -6.90 34.36
CA ALA A 332 8.61 -5.99 34.54
C ALA A 332 8.09 -4.58 34.80
N ALA A 333 7.06 -4.13 34.07
CA ALA A 333 6.35 -2.89 34.35
C ALA A 333 5.71 -2.92 35.73
N SER A 334 5.04 -4.01 36.11
CA SER A 334 4.43 -4.14 37.44
C SER A 334 5.46 -4.32 38.54
N VAL A 335 6.60 -4.98 38.35
CA VAL A 335 7.71 -5.04 39.32
C VAL A 335 8.44 -3.69 39.44
N LEU A 336 8.49 -2.90 38.37
CA LEU A 336 8.88 -1.49 38.43
C LEU A 336 7.84 -0.62 39.15
N LEU A 337 6.55 -0.95 39.03
CA LEU A 337 5.42 -0.28 39.69
C LEU A 337 5.10 -0.81 41.10
N VAL A 338 5.65 -1.96 41.52
CA VAL A 338 5.41 -2.56 42.84
C VAL A 338 6.23 -1.76 43.85
N PRO A 339 5.59 -1.10 44.82
CA PRO A 339 6.30 -0.35 45.84
C PRO A 339 7.07 -1.32 46.74
N ALA A 340 8.40 -1.28 46.66
CA ALA A 340 9.23 -1.90 47.70
C ALA A 340 9.06 -1.11 49.01
N LYS A 341 8.86 -1.86 50.10
CA LYS A 341 8.56 -1.42 51.48
C LYS A 341 9.14 -0.04 51.82
N ALA A 342 8.24 0.91 52.11
CA ALA A 342 8.57 2.26 52.53
C ALA A 342 9.56 2.25 53.71
N GLN A 343 10.70 2.92 53.56
CA GLN A 343 11.52 3.29 54.71
C GLN A 343 10.77 4.37 55.51
N PRO A 344 10.77 4.31 56.85
CA PRO A 344 10.02 5.26 57.66
C PRO A 344 10.55 6.68 57.46
N MET A 345 9.66 7.58 57.04
CA MET A 345 9.94 9.01 56.81
C MET A 345 10.69 9.64 57.99
N THR A 346 11.77 10.35 57.68
CA THR A 346 12.51 11.13 58.66
C THR A 346 11.69 12.34 59.12
N ILE A 347 11.91 12.77 60.35
CA ILE A 347 11.12 13.83 61.01
C ILE A 347 11.10 15.14 60.20
N ALA A 348 12.14 15.41 59.40
CA ALA A 348 12.22 16.59 58.53
C ALA A 348 11.16 16.62 57.41
N GLU A 349 10.79 15.47 56.84
CA GLU A 349 9.76 15.39 55.78
C GLU A 349 8.33 15.54 56.33
N ARG A 350 8.11 15.25 57.62
CA ARG A 350 6.81 15.46 58.27
C ARG A 350 6.55 16.94 58.57
N VAL A 351 7.61 17.74 58.71
CA VAL A 351 7.51 19.17 59.01
C VAL A 351 7.21 19.99 57.75
N THR A 352 7.76 19.61 56.59
CA THR A 352 7.47 20.28 55.30
C THR A 352 6.06 19.95 54.77
N ALA A 353 5.53 18.76 55.03
CA ALA A 353 4.17 18.39 54.67
C ALA A 353 3.08 19.20 55.41
N TYR A 354 3.39 19.73 56.60
CA TYR A 354 2.47 20.56 57.38
C TYR A 354 2.63 22.07 57.13
N THR A 355 3.78 22.53 56.65
CA THR A 355 4.04 23.96 56.42
C THR A 355 3.73 24.43 54.99
N GLY A 356 3.52 23.52 54.04
CA GLY A 356 3.30 23.85 52.63
C GLY A 356 1.87 24.15 52.17
N ARG A 357 0.86 24.15 53.06
CA ARG A 357 -0.55 24.29 52.67
C ARG A 357 -1.10 25.70 52.90
N VAL A 358 -0.55 26.68 52.20
CA VAL A 358 -1.20 27.99 51.99
C VAL A 358 -1.14 28.32 50.50
N GLY A 359 -2.29 28.24 49.83
CA GLY A 359 -2.51 28.79 48.48
C GLY A 359 -2.33 27.81 47.32
N SER A 360 -3.37 27.04 46.99
CA SER A 360 -3.60 26.59 45.62
C SER A 360 -5.10 26.68 45.33
N PRO A 361 -5.53 27.20 44.17
CA PRO A 361 -6.94 27.29 43.83
C PRO A 361 -7.58 25.91 43.81
N LYS A 362 -8.80 25.84 44.32
CA LYS A 362 -9.64 24.65 44.39
C LYS A 362 -9.92 24.12 42.98
N GLU A 363 -9.17 23.10 42.56
CA GLU A 363 -9.52 22.28 41.40
C GLU A 363 -10.85 21.55 41.68
N GLU A 364 -11.83 21.74 40.81
CA GLU A 364 -13.11 21.05 40.86
C GLU A 364 -12.92 19.54 40.67
N PRO A 365 -13.65 18.69 41.41
CA PRO A 365 -13.48 17.25 41.31
C PRO A 365 -14.08 16.74 40.00
N LYS A 366 -13.21 16.30 39.08
CA LYS A 366 -13.61 15.56 37.87
C LYS A 366 -14.16 14.18 38.26
N ALA A 367 -15.18 13.75 37.54
CA ALA A 367 -16.03 12.60 37.84
C ALA A 367 -15.29 11.28 38.08
N ALA A 368 -15.85 10.46 38.97
CA ALA A 368 -15.32 9.23 39.51
C ALA A 368 -15.28 8.06 38.51
N SER A 369 -14.31 8.06 37.58
CA SER A 369 -14.01 6.91 36.72
C SER A 369 -12.57 6.36 36.85
N GLU A 370 -11.74 6.85 37.79
CA GLU A 370 -10.28 6.69 37.68
C GLU A 370 -9.48 6.14 38.90
N PRO A 371 -9.99 5.26 39.79
CA PRO A 371 -9.13 4.70 40.85
C PRO A 371 -7.90 3.95 40.29
N MET A 372 -8.02 3.37 39.08
CA MET A 372 -6.93 2.64 38.41
C MET A 372 -5.92 3.58 37.73
N LEU A 373 -6.36 4.70 37.16
CA LEU A 373 -5.47 5.65 36.51
C LEU A 373 -4.66 6.45 37.54
N ASP A 374 -5.27 6.80 38.67
CA ASP A 374 -4.56 7.50 39.75
C ASP A 374 -3.52 6.60 40.43
N GLN A 375 -3.81 5.30 40.60
CA GLN A 375 -2.80 4.32 41.02
C GLN A 375 -1.65 4.20 40.02
N ALA A 376 -1.95 4.11 38.71
CA ALA A 376 -0.93 4.07 37.68
C ALA A 376 -0.05 5.34 37.68
N LYS A 377 -0.66 6.53 37.84
CA LYS A 377 0.05 7.82 37.92
C LYS A 377 0.97 7.87 39.13
N ALA A 378 0.50 7.42 40.29
CA ALA A 378 1.29 7.36 41.51
C ALA A 378 2.48 6.40 41.38
N ALA A 379 2.28 5.24 40.76
CA ALA A 379 3.33 4.26 40.56
C ALA A 379 4.39 4.74 39.54
N ALA A 380 3.97 5.40 38.45
CA ALA A 380 4.88 6.04 37.51
C ALA A 380 5.69 7.18 38.15
N ALA A 381 5.08 7.98 39.02
CA ALA A 381 5.79 8.99 39.81
C ALA A 381 6.82 8.35 40.76
N GLY A 382 6.50 7.22 41.39
CA GLY A 382 7.44 6.46 42.23
C GLY A 382 8.69 5.99 41.47
N VAL A 383 8.53 5.51 40.23
CA VAL A 383 9.65 5.12 39.35
C VAL A 383 10.53 6.32 38.99
N LEU A 384 9.91 7.48 38.69
CA LEU A 384 10.64 8.69 38.32
C LEU A 384 11.43 9.27 39.50
N HIS A 385 10.81 9.37 40.68
CA HIS A 385 11.47 9.86 41.87
C HIS A 385 12.65 8.98 42.29
N ARG A 386 12.59 7.68 42.00
CA ARG A 386 13.70 6.74 42.20
C ARG A 386 14.85 6.98 41.22
N ASN A 387 14.58 7.51 40.03
CA ASN A 387 15.57 7.83 39.01
C ASN A 387 15.53 9.32 38.64
N LYS A 388 16.01 10.16 39.57
CA LYS A 388 16.07 11.63 39.41
C LYS A 388 16.66 12.08 38.07
N GLY A 389 17.67 11.37 37.56
CA GLY A 389 18.27 11.68 36.26
C GLY A 389 17.33 11.48 35.06
N LEU A 390 16.42 10.50 35.12
CA LEU A 390 15.37 10.32 34.09
C LEU A 390 14.25 11.34 34.24
N GLU A 391 13.81 11.60 35.48
CA GLU A 391 12.81 12.64 35.78
C GLU A 391 13.25 14.01 35.25
N GLU A 392 14.48 14.42 35.55
CA GLU A 392 15.04 15.68 35.06
C GLU A 392 15.14 15.72 33.53
N LYS A 393 15.61 14.64 32.89
CA LYS A 393 15.71 14.59 31.41
C LYS A 393 14.33 14.70 30.76
N LEU A 394 13.33 14.03 31.31
CA LEU A 394 11.97 14.02 30.77
C LEU A 394 11.29 15.37 31.01
N ALA A 395 11.44 15.94 32.21
CA ALA A 395 10.98 17.29 32.54
C ALA A 395 11.58 18.34 31.61
N ARG A 396 12.90 18.31 31.37
CA ARG A 396 13.57 19.23 30.42
C ARG A 396 13.00 19.09 29.01
N ARG A 397 12.77 17.86 28.52
CA ARG A 397 12.20 17.61 27.17
C ARG A 397 10.76 18.09 27.06
N LEU A 398 9.93 17.83 28.06
CA LEU A 398 8.54 18.27 28.10
C LEU A 398 8.46 19.80 28.16
N SER A 399 9.29 20.44 28.98
CA SER A 399 9.37 21.91 29.03
C SER A 399 9.82 22.51 27.71
N ALA A 400 10.82 21.92 27.04
CA ALA A 400 11.27 22.37 25.73
C ALA A 400 10.17 22.22 24.67
N ALA A 401 9.41 21.12 24.72
CA ALA A 401 8.27 20.88 23.85
C ALA A 401 7.06 21.79 24.14
N GLY A 402 7.01 22.45 25.30
CA GLY A 402 5.86 23.28 25.72
C GLY A 402 4.66 22.45 26.15
N SER A 403 4.92 21.22 26.56
CA SER A 403 3.91 20.27 27.00
C SER A 403 3.51 20.56 28.45
N SER A 404 2.20 20.55 28.73
CA SER A 404 1.65 20.67 30.09
C SER A 404 1.66 19.35 30.86
N PHE A 405 2.04 18.24 30.22
CA PHE A 405 2.08 16.93 30.86
C PHE A 405 3.13 16.87 31.97
N LYS A 406 2.78 16.22 33.08
CA LYS A 406 3.76 15.86 34.11
C LYS A 406 4.69 14.75 33.57
N PRO A 407 5.96 14.70 34.01
CA PRO A 407 6.86 13.62 33.62
C PRO A 407 6.30 12.20 33.86
N SER A 408 5.54 11.99 34.95
CA SER A 408 4.88 10.73 35.26
C SER A 408 3.72 10.38 34.31
N GLU A 409 2.89 11.37 33.95
CA GLU A 409 1.80 11.21 32.98
C GLU A 409 2.33 10.88 31.59
N TRP A 410 3.40 11.55 31.18
CA TRP A 410 4.06 11.28 29.91
C TRP A 410 4.71 9.89 29.89
N LEU A 411 5.33 9.46 30.99
CA LEU A 411 5.88 8.12 31.08
C LEU A 411 4.80 7.05 30.93
N LEU A 412 3.64 7.24 31.59
CA LEU A 412 2.50 6.33 31.43
C LEU A 412 1.98 6.28 30.00
N LEU A 413 1.78 7.44 29.38
CA LEU A 413 1.35 7.53 27.99
C LEU A 413 2.36 6.85 27.06
N HIS A 414 3.65 7.04 27.30
CA HIS A 414 4.71 6.41 26.50
C HIS A 414 4.70 4.88 26.64
N VAL A 415 4.62 4.35 27.86
CA VAL A 415 4.52 2.91 28.10
C VAL A 415 3.23 2.35 27.49
N GLY A 416 2.11 3.04 27.65
CA GLY A 416 0.82 2.67 27.06
C GLY A 416 0.88 2.57 25.54
N ILE A 417 1.52 3.53 24.86
CA ILE A 417 1.70 3.50 23.40
C ILE A 417 2.56 2.30 22.97
N VAL A 418 3.66 2.02 23.67
CA VAL A 418 4.54 0.88 23.35
C VAL A 418 3.80 -0.45 23.48
N VAL A 419 3.02 -0.60 24.56
CA VAL A 419 2.22 -1.81 24.80
C VAL A 419 1.10 -1.94 23.75
N ALA A 420 0.37 -0.85 23.48
CA ALA A 420 -0.71 -0.83 22.51
C ALA A 420 -0.21 -1.11 21.08
N SER A 421 0.93 -0.54 20.68
CA SER A 421 1.50 -0.75 19.34
C SER A 421 2.05 -2.16 19.17
N GLY A 422 2.65 -2.74 20.22
CA GLY A 422 3.06 -4.15 20.20
C GLY A 422 1.88 -5.11 20.10
N MET A 423 0.81 -4.87 20.88
CA MET A 423 -0.42 -5.66 20.81
C MET A 423 -1.09 -5.55 19.44
N LEU A 424 -1.18 -4.34 18.90
CA LEU A 424 -1.72 -4.10 17.56
C LEU A 424 -0.89 -4.80 16.49
N GLY A 425 0.45 -4.81 16.62
CA GLY A 425 1.31 -5.48 15.66
C GLY A 425 1.21 -7.01 15.67
N LEU A 426 0.99 -7.60 16.84
CA LEU A 426 0.71 -9.03 16.94
C LEU A 426 -0.66 -9.39 16.34
N LEU A 427 -1.67 -8.53 16.54
CA LEU A 427 -3.02 -8.74 15.98
C LEU A 427 -3.05 -8.57 14.46
N LEU A 428 -2.43 -7.51 13.93
CA LEU A 428 -2.40 -7.25 12.49
C LEU A 428 -1.48 -8.22 11.73
N GLY A 429 -0.43 -8.71 12.38
CA GLY A 429 0.52 -9.64 11.77
C GLY A 429 0.10 -11.11 11.84
N GLY A 430 -1.12 -11.43 12.28
CA GLY A 430 -1.57 -12.83 12.41
C GLY A 430 -0.71 -13.68 13.36
N GLY A 431 0.01 -13.06 14.31
CA GLY A 431 1.00 -13.73 15.15
C GLY A 431 2.45 -13.64 14.67
N ASN A 432 2.72 -13.01 13.53
CA ASN A 432 4.08 -12.76 13.04
C ASN A 432 4.85 -11.83 14.01
N LEU A 433 5.88 -12.37 14.65
CA LEU A 433 6.70 -11.66 15.63
C LEU A 433 7.47 -10.49 15.02
N VAL A 434 7.81 -10.55 13.73
CA VAL A 434 8.57 -9.49 13.04
C VAL A 434 7.73 -8.21 12.99
N ILE A 435 6.45 -8.33 12.62
CA ILE A 435 5.50 -7.21 12.57
C ILE A 435 5.24 -6.66 13.98
N GLY A 436 5.09 -7.55 14.97
CA GLY A 436 4.95 -7.17 16.39
C GLY A 436 6.16 -6.39 16.92
N ILE A 437 7.38 -6.84 16.63
CA ILE A 437 8.63 -6.15 17.03
C ILE A 437 8.74 -4.80 16.32
N LEU A 438 8.44 -4.75 15.02
CA LEU A 438 8.52 -3.53 14.22
C LEU A 438 7.56 -2.45 14.73
N LEU A 439 6.30 -2.80 15.03
CA LEU A 439 5.33 -1.85 15.59
C LEU A 439 5.62 -1.48 17.04
N THR A 440 6.21 -2.37 17.83
CA THR A 440 6.70 -2.04 19.19
C THR A 440 7.84 -1.02 19.11
N ALA A 441 8.81 -1.24 18.21
CA ALA A 441 9.90 -0.31 17.97
C ALA A 441 9.36 1.05 17.50
N LEU A 442 8.40 1.06 16.58
CA LEU A 442 7.74 2.28 16.12
C LEU A 442 7.07 3.02 17.29
N GLY A 443 6.29 2.34 18.13
CA GLY A 443 5.66 2.93 19.32
C GLY A 443 6.66 3.47 20.35
N PHE A 444 7.86 2.90 20.42
CA PHE A 444 8.93 3.38 21.30
C PHE A 444 9.66 4.63 20.76
N PHE A 445 9.86 4.73 19.45
CA PHE A 445 10.55 5.86 18.84
C PHE A 445 9.63 7.04 18.53
N LEU A 446 8.38 6.78 18.16
CA LEU A 446 7.44 7.81 17.68
C LEU A 446 7.19 8.94 18.70
N PRO A 447 6.88 8.67 19.99
CA PRO A 447 6.63 9.75 20.96
C PRO A 447 7.89 10.57 21.26
N ARG A 448 9.09 9.94 21.20
CA ARG A 448 10.36 10.65 21.38
C ARG A 448 10.65 11.57 20.21
N PHE A 449 10.40 11.08 19.00
CA PHE A 449 10.53 11.87 17.78
C PHE A 449 9.55 13.05 17.80
N TYR A 450 8.30 12.82 18.23
CA TYR A 450 7.29 13.86 18.38
C TYR A 450 7.74 15.00 19.32
N LEU A 451 8.19 14.69 20.54
CA LEU A 451 8.68 15.72 21.47
C LEU A 451 9.90 16.47 20.92
N ARG A 452 10.82 15.76 20.26
CA ARG A 452 12.00 16.38 19.63
C ARG A 452 11.59 17.32 18.51
N PHE A 453 10.64 16.92 17.68
CA PHE A 453 10.11 17.74 16.60
C PHE A 453 9.39 18.98 17.14
N GLN A 454 8.54 18.82 18.17
CA GLN A 454 7.82 19.92 18.79
C GLN A 454 8.77 20.93 19.48
N ALA A 455 9.77 20.43 20.22
CA ALA A 455 10.82 21.27 20.81
C ALA A 455 11.62 22.00 19.72
N GLY A 456 11.98 21.33 18.62
CA GLY A 456 12.66 21.94 17.47
C GLY A 456 11.81 23.04 16.81
N ARG A 457 10.50 22.82 16.67
CA ARG A 457 9.57 23.80 16.11
C ARG A 457 9.43 25.03 17.01
N ARG A 458 9.25 24.84 18.33
CA ARG A 458 9.23 25.95 19.31
C ARG A 458 10.55 26.71 19.33
N ARG A 459 11.69 26.02 19.31
CA ARG A 459 13.01 26.63 19.24
C ARG A 459 13.20 27.50 18.00
N LYS A 460 12.77 27.01 16.84
CA LYS A 460 12.82 27.78 15.60
C LYS A 460 11.93 29.02 15.68
N ALA A 461 10.71 28.89 16.21
CA ALA A 461 9.79 30.01 16.40
C ALA A 461 10.37 31.08 17.35
N PHE A 462 10.94 30.67 18.47
CA PHE A 462 11.63 31.57 19.41
C PHE A 462 12.75 32.35 18.73
N ASN A 463 13.65 31.67 18.02
CA ASN A 463 14.78 32.32 17.36
C ASN A 463 14.33 33.28 16.25
N SER A 464 13.27 32.96 15.50
CA SER A 464 12.78 33.82 14.42
C SER A 464 12.12 35.11 14.92
N CYS A 465 11.53 35.09 16.12
CA CYS A 465 10.87 36.25 16.72
C CYS A 465 11.81 37.09 17.60
N LEU A 466 13.05 36.63 17.81
CA LEU A 466 14.00 37.28 18.70
C LEU A 466 14.39 38.70 18.25
N PRO A 467 14.72 38.97 16.96
CA PRO A 467 15.08 40.32 16.52
C PRO A 467 13.98 41.34 16.79
N ASP A 468 12.72 40.97 16.47
CA ASP A 468 11.56 41.84 16.66
C ASP A 468 11.28 42.07 18.15
N THR A 469 11.51 41.05 18.99
CA THR A 469 11.39 41.16 20.45
C THR A 469 12.42 42.13 21.03
N LEU A 470 13.68 42.03 20.60
CA LEU A 470 14.74 42.95 21.05
C LEU A 470 14.48 44.38 20.60
N GLN A 471 13.86 44.57 19.43
CA GLN A 471 13.45 45.88 18.94
C GLN A 471 12.31 46.50 19.77
N LEU A 472 11.32 45.69 20.17
CA LEU A 472 10.26 46.12 21.07
C LEU A 472 10.82 46.49 22.46
N MET A 473 11.77 45.69 22.94
CA MET A 473 12.46 45.98 24.19
C MET A 473 13.30 47.25 24.11
N SER A 474 14.03 47.46 23.01
CA SER A 474 14.85 48.65 22.81
C SER A 474 14.00 49.91 22.73
N GLY A 475 12.83 49.86 22.07
CA GLY A 475 11.84 50.95 22.04
C GLY A 475 11.32 51.29 23.44
N SER A 476 10.97 50.28 24.24
CA SER A 476 10.53 50.46 25.63
C SER A 476 11.63 51.09 26.50
N LEU A 477 12.87 50.61 26.38
CA LEU A 477 14.01 51.16 27.13
C LEU A 477 14.35 52.59 26.68
N ALA A 478 14.27 52.89 25.38
CA ALA A 478 14.48 54.24 24.85
C ALA A 478 13.41 55.23 25.33
N ALA A 479 12.19 54.75 25.59
CA ALA A 479 11.13 55.52 26.23
C ALA A 479 11.34 55.71 27.75
N GLY A 480 12.44 55.21 28.32
CA GLY A 480 12.80 55.37 29.73
C GLY A 480 12.27 54.27 30.65
N LEU A 481 11.64 53.22 30.11
CA LEU A 481 11.22 52.07 30.92
C LEU A 481 12.44 51.29 31.43
N SER A 482 12.32 50.71 32.63
CA SER A 482 13.32 49.77 33.13
C SER A 482 13.34 48.47 32.32
N LEU A 483 14.42 47.69 32.43
CA LEU A 483 14.52 46.38 31.75
C LEU A 483 13.37 45.44 32.13
N ALA A 484 12.97 45.40 33.41
CA ALA A 484 11.85 44.57 33.85
C ALA A 484 10.50 45.03 33.26
N GLN A 485 10.28 46.35 33.13
CA GLN A 485 9.08 46.90 32.47
C GLN A 485 9.09 46.64 30.96
N SER A 486 10.25 46.74 30.32
CA SER A 486 10.44 46.40 28.91
C SER A 486 10.13 44.92 28.63
N VAL A 487 10.51 44.01 29.54
CA VAL A 487 10.10 42.60 29.49
C VAL A 487 8.59 42.44 29.69
N ASP A 488 7.96 43.22 30.58
CA ASP A 488 6.50 43.19 30.76
C ASP A 488 5.75 43.61 29.50
N THR A 489 6.27 44.56 28.71
CA THR A 489 5.73 44.88 27.38
C THR A 489 5.77 43.67 26.45
N VAL A 490 6.90 42.94 26.40
CA VAL A 490 7.03 41.71 25.61
C VAL A 490 6.03 40.63 26.05
N VAL A 491 5.72 40.53 27.34
CA VAL A 491 4.75 39.54 27.84
C VAL A 491 3.33 39.82 27.33
N HIS A 492 2.97 41.08 27.14
CA HIS A 492 1.62 41.47 26.69
C HIS A 492 1.51 41.54 25.16
N GLU A 493 2.57 41.97 24.47
CA GLU A 493 2.55 42.22 23.02
C GLU A 493 3.33 41.20 22.19
N GLY A 494 4.18 40.40 22.82
CA GLY A 494 5.06 39.45 22.15
C GLY A 494 4.34 38.19 21.67
N PRO A 495 4.87 37.54 20.61
CA PRO A 495 4.34 36.26 20.14
C PRO A 495 4.74 35.09 21.06
N GLU A 496 3.94 34.03 21.06
CA GLU A 496 4.35 32.74 21.64
C GLU A 496 5.43 32.07 20.75
N PRO A 497 6.48 31.45 21.32
CA PRO A 497 6.67 31.10 22.73
C PRO A 497 7.45 32.14 23.58
N ILE A 498 7.80 33.31 23.03
CA ILE A 498 8.60 34.32 23.74
C ILE A 498 7.84 34.90 24.93
N ALA A 499 6.57 35.27 24.73
CA ALA A 499 5.74 35.87 25.77
C ALA A 499 5.63 34.98 27.03
N SER A 500 5.38 33.68 26.86
CA SER A 500 5.29 32.74 27.99
C SER A 500 6.60 32.57 28.75
N GLU A 501 7.74 32.55 28.06
CA GLU A 501 9.05 32.44 28.69
C GLU A 501 9.48 33.75 29.37
N PHE A 502 9.18 34.90 28.77
CA PHE A 502 9.45 36.21 29.37
C PHE A 502 8.54 36.47 30.58
N LYS A 503 7.32 35.92 30.58
CA LYS A 503 6.44 35.91 31.76
C LYS A 503 7.08 35.11 32.89
N ARG A 504 7.68 33.96 32.56
CA ARG A 504 8.42 33.16 33.54
C ARG A 504 9.64 33.93 34.08
N VAL A 505 10.36 34.66 33.24
CA VAL A 505 11.47 35.54 33.66
C VAL A 505 11.00 36.60 34.66
N LEU A 506 9.84 37.24 34.43
CA LEU A 506 9.29 38.21 35.39
C LEU A 506 8.89 37.57 36.71
N VAL A 507 8.31 36.37 36.68
CA VAL A 507 7.98 35.62 37.90
C VAL A 507 9.24 35.27 38.68
N GLU A 508 10.27 34.75 38.00
CA GLU A 508 11.57 34.42 38.60
C GLU A 508 12.26 35.67 39.16
N ASN A 509 12.13 36.82 38.49
CA ASN A 509 12.66 38.09 38.98
C ASN A 509 11.91 38.61 40.23
N ARG A 510 10.58 38.48 40.27
CA ARG A 510 9.75 38.88 41.43
C ARG A 510 10.05 38.08 42.69
N ILE A 511 10.55 36.85 42.57
CA ILE A 511 10.98 36.01 43.70
C ILE A 511 12.47 36.18 44.05
N GLY A 512 13.16 37.14 43.42
CA GLY A 512 14.51 37.57 43.80
C GLY A 512 15.64 37.12 42.87
N LEU A 513 15.36 36.38 41.78
CA LEU A 513 16.38 36.03 40.80
C LEU A 513 16.78 37.25 39.96
N GLN A 514 18.06 37.41 39.63
CA GLN A 514 18.45 38.47 38.70
C GLN A 514 17.89 38.17 37.31
N ILE A 515 17.45 39.22 36.60
CA ILE A 515 16.79 39.08 35.30
C ILE A 515 17.70 38.43 34.24
N GLU A 516 19.02 38.62 34.33
CA GLU A 516 20.05 37.98 33.51
C GLU A 516 20.10 36.48 33.73
N ASP A 517 20.03 36.05 34.99
CA ASP A 517 20.11 34.64 35.35
C ASP A 517 18.82 33.92 34.93
N ALA A 518 17.67 34.61 35.06
CA ALA A 518 16.40 34.15 34.51
C ALA A 518 16.45 34.03 32.98
N PHE A 519 17.05 35.00 32.29
CA PHE A 519 17.24 34.94 30.84
C PHE A 519 18.24 33.87 30.40
N GLU A 520 19.30 33.62 31.16
CA GLU A 520 20.23 32.51 30.91
C GLU A 520 19.48 31.18 30.94
N GLY A 521 18.57 31.01 31.91
CA GLY A 521 17.67 29.86 31.96
C GLY A 521 16.80 29.70 30.72
N VAL A 522 16.36 30.80 30.09
CA VAL A 522 15.63 30.76 28.80
C VAL A 522 16.59 30.37 27.67
N ALA A 523 17.80 30.92 27.63
CA ALA A 523 18.81 30.62 26.62
C ALA A 523 19.18 29.12 26.62
N GLU A 524 19.34 28.52 27.80
CA GLU A 524 19.57 27.09 27.97
C GLU A 524 18.36 26.25 27.54
N ARG A 525 17.15 26.61 27.96
CA ARG A 525 15.91 25.88 27.60
C ARG A 525 15.66 25.82 26.09
N PHE A 526 15.92 26.93 25.40
CA PHE A 526 15.78 27.04 23.95
C PHE A 526 17.06 26.70 23.20
N GLU A 527 18.15 26.37 23.90
CA GLU A 527 19.50 26.17 23.36
C GLU A 527 19.86 27.28 22.34
N SER A 528 19.46 28.52 22.60
CA SER A 528 19.59 29.62 21.64
C SER A 528 20.92 30.32 21.83
N LYS A 529 21.88 30.06 20.92
CA LYS A 529 23.17 30.77 20.91
C LYS A 529 22.96 32.27 20.77
N ASP A 530 22.09 32.68 19.84
CA ASP A 530 21.84 34.09 19.56
C ASP A 530 21.25 34.80 20.81
N PHE A 531 20.37 34.14 21.56
CA PHE A 531 19.87 34.70 22.82
C PHE A 531 20.92 34.69 23.95
N ALA A 532 21.74 33.65 24.07
CA ALA A 532 22.83 33.63 25.04
C ALA A 532 23.80 34.82 24.84
N TRP A 533 24.10 35.18 23.59
CA TRP A 533 24.87 36.39 23.26
C TRP A 533 24.18 37.67 23.72
N VAL A 534 22.86 37.77 23.54
CA VAL A 534 22.06 38.91 24.04
C VAL A 534 22.15 39.00 25.55
N VAL A 535 21.95 37.90 26.28
CA VAL A 535 22.02 37.87 27.75
C VAL A 535 23.39 38.30 28.23
N MET A 536 24.45 37.79 27.60
CA MET A 536 25.83 38.19 27.91
C MET A 536 26.05 39.69 27.67
N ALA A 537 25.57 40.23 26.54
CA ALA A 537 25.70 41.64 26.22
C ALA A 537 24.92 42.53 27.20
N ILE A 538 23.70 42.15 27.59
CA ILE A 538 22.92 42.83 28.64
C ILE A 538 23.69 42.84 29.96
N ARG A 539 24.24 41.68 30.37
CA ARG A 539 25.00 41.54 31.62
C ARG A 539 26.23 42.46 31.63
N ILE A 540 27.00 42.48 30.54
CA ILE A 540 28.17 43.35 30.38
C ILE A 540 27.77 44.82 30.43
N GLN A 541 26.76 45.22 29.65
CA GLN A 541 26.32 46.61 29.56
C GLN A 541 25.83 47.15 30.91
N ARG A 542 25.19 46.29 31.70
CA ARG A 542 24.68 46.69 33.01
C ARG A 542 25.78 46.77 34.09
N GLN A 543 26.86 46.00 33.95
CA GLN A 543 28.02 46.08 34.84
C GLN A 543 28.93 47.28 34.52
N VAL A 544 29.18 47.52 33.24
CA VAL A 544 30.07 48.61 32.77
C VAL A 544 29.33 49.96 32.76
N GLY A 545 28.00 49.92 32.62
CA GLY A 545 27.16 51.10 32.42
C GLY A 545 27.17 51.53 30.95
N GLY A 546 25.98 51.82 30.40
CA GLY A 546 25.84 52.28 29.02
C GLY A 546 24.39 52.25 28.53
N ASN A 547 24.18 52.64 27.27
CA ASN A 547 22.84 52.67 26.68
C ASN A 547 22.39 51.27 26.25
N LEU A 548 21.55 50.64 27.07
CA LEU A 548 21.03 49.30 26.77
C LEU A 548 20.11 49.30 25.53
N ALA A 549 19.35 50.38 25.30
CA ALA A 549 18.47 50.49 24.15
C ALA A 549 19.26 50.48 22.83
N GLU A 550 20.40 51.17 22.78
CA GLU A 550 21.29 51.20 21.62
C GLU A 550 21.95 49.84 21.36
N LEU A 551 22.39 49.15 22.42
CA LEU A 551 22.93 47.80 22.32
C LEU A 551 21.88 46.86 21.72
N LEU A 552 20.68 46.79 22.31
CA LEU A 552 19.62 45.90 21.85
C LEU A 552 19.21 46.20 20.40
N THR A 553 19.20 47.47 20.00
CA THR A 553 18.93 47.88 18.61
C THR A 553 20.01 47.37 17.66
N THR A 554 21.29 47.50 18.05
CA THR A 554 22.42 47.01 17.24
C THR A 554 22.37 45.48 17.09
N VAL A 555 22.13 44.75 18.19
CA VAL A 555 22.03 43.28 18.15
C VAL A 555 20.83 42.83 17.34
N ALA A 556 19.67 43.48 17.49
CA ALA A 556 18.49 43.20 16.68
C ALA A 556 18.76 43.39 15.18
N ALA A 557 19.45 44.48 14.80
CA ALA A 557 19.83 44.75 13.43
C ALA A 557 20.76 43.65 12.86
N THR A 558 21.81 43.29 13.59
CA THR A 558 22.75 42.21 13.18
C THR A 558 22.04 40.87 13.06
N MET A 559 21.15 40.53 13.98
CA MET A 559 20.38 39.28 13.90
C MET A 559 19.44 39.26 12.69
N ARG A 560 18.80 40.38 12.37
CA ARG A 560 17.90 40.51 11.22
C ARG A 560 18.66 40.37 9.90
N GLU A 561 19.84 40.98 9.79
CA GLU A 561 20.74 40.81 8.64
C GLU A 561 21.16 39.35 8.47
N ARG A 562 21.52 38.67 9.56
CA ARG A 562 21.88 37.25 9.53
C ARG A 562 20.70 36.36 9.13
N GLU A 563 19.49 36.64 9.61
CA GLU A 563 18.28 35.91 9.24
C GLU A 563 17.92 36.16 7.77
N TYR A 564 18.08 37.40 7.27
CA TYR A 564 17.93 37.71 5.85
C TYR A 564 18.91 36.90 4.99
N LEU A 565 20.19 36.87 5.34
CA LEU A 565 21.21 36.05 4.66
C LEU A 565 20.86 34.56 4.71
N ARG A 566 20.43 34.04 5.87
CA ARG A 566 19.96 32.64 6.01
C ARG A 566 18.79 32.33 5.08
N ARG A 567 17.80 33.21 4.99
CA ARG A 567 16.65 33.03 4.09
C ARG A 567 17.06 33.10 2.62
N GLN A 568 17.96 34.02 2.27
CA GLN A 568 18.46 34.16 0.91
C GLN A 568 19.24 32.92 0.47
N VAL A 569 20.16 32.43 1.31
CA VAL A 569 20.89 31.18 1.08
C VAL A 569 19.95 29.98 1.03
N ALA A 570 18.94 29.91 1.92
CA ALA A 570 17.96 28.84 1.89
C ALA A 570 17.12 28.84 0.60
N SER A 571 16.77 30.01 0.09
CA SER A 571 16.06 30.17 -1.19
C SER A 571 16.93 29.75 -2.38
N LEU A 572 18.18 30.21 -2.43
CA LEU A 572 19.13 29.85 -3.49
C LEU A 572 19.45 28.34 -3.47
N ALA A 573 19.58 27.76 -2.29
CA ALA A 573 19.83 26.33 -2.13
C ALA A 573 18.58 25.46 -2.34
N ALA A 574 17.37 26.04 -2.39
CA ALA A 574 16.13 25.27 -2.50
C ALA A 574 16.07 24.49 -3.82
N GLU A 575 16.52 25.09 -4.92
CA GLU A 575 16.57 24.45 -6.23
C GLU A 575 17.52 23.23 -6.23
N GLY A 576 18.74 23.42 -5.73
CA GLY A 576 19.71 22.33 -5.58
C GLY A 576 19.24 21.22 -4.65
N LYS A 577 18.57 21.56 -3.54
CA LYS A 577 17.95 20.59 -2.62
C LYS A 577 16.84 19.80 -3.30
N LEU A 578 15.97 20.47 -4.04
CA LEU A 578 14.83 19.84 -4.69
C LEU A 578 15.31 18.89 -5.80
N SER A 579 16.29 19.32 -6.61
CA SER A 579 16.92 18.48 -7.62
C SER A 579 17.58 17.24 -7.00
N ALA A 580 18.35 17.42 -5.92
CA ALA A 580 18.97 16.30 -5.20
C ALA A 580 17.93 15.34 -4.60
N ILE A 581 16.80 15.85 -4.08
CA ILE A 581 15.71 15.02 -3.56
C ILE A 581 15.05 14.22 -4.70
N ILE A 582 14.73 14.85 -5.83
CA ILE A 582 14.13 14.15 -6.98
C ILE A 582 15.07 13.03 -7.45
N LEU A 583 16.36 13.34 -7.63
CA LEU A 583 17.34 12.36 -8.10
C LEU A 583 17.54 11.21 -7.10
N ALA A 584 17.48 11.50 -5.80
CA ALA A 584 17.59 10.50 -4.75
C ALA A 584 16.34 9.60 -4.64
N VAL A 585 15.16 10.16 -4.86
CA VAL A 585 13.88 9.43 -4.72
C VAL A 585 13.51 8.67 -5.98
N LEU A 586 13.96 9.11 -7.17
CA LEU A 586 13.54 8.53 -8.43
C LEU A 586 13.87 7.02 -8.55
N PRO A 587 15.09 6.53 -8.27
CA PRO A 587 15.39 5.10 -8.36
C PRO A 587 14.55 4.21 -7.42
N PRO A 588 14.48 4.47 -6.09
CA PRO A 588 13.63 3.67 -5.21
C PRO A 588 12.13 3.89 -5.48
N GLY A 589 11.73 5.08 -5.92
CA GLY A 589 10.35 5.37 -6.32
C GLY A 589 9.93 4.59 -7.56
N PHE A 590 10.82 4.45 -8.55
CA PHE A 590 10.58 3.65 -9.75
C PHE A 590 10.60 2.16 -9.44
N LEU A 591 11.51 1.70 -8.57
CA LEU A 591 11.52 0.32 -8.07
C LEU A 591 10.22 0.01 -7.33
N PHE A 592 9.74 0.91 -6.47
CA PHE A 592 8.46 0.78 -5.78
C PHE A 592 7.29 0.77 -6.76
N PHE A 593 7.26 1.69 -7.72
CA PHE A 593 6.23 1.72 -8.76
C PHE A 593 6.19 0.41 -9.56
N LEU A 594 7.35 -0.09 -10.02
CA LEU A 594 7.44 -1.36 -10.74
C LEU A 594 7.04 -2.55 -9.86
N SER A 595 7.36 -2.51 -8.56
CA SER A 595 6.94 -3.57 -7.63
C SER A 595 5.42 -3.66 -7.48
N PHE A 596 4.67 -2.57 -7.73
CA PHE A 596 3.20 -2.56 -7.70
C PHE A 596 2.59 -2.82 -9.08
N THR A 597 3.17 -2.27 -10.14
CA THR A 597 2.60 -2.36 -11.51
C THR A 597 3.00 -3.64 -12.23
N ASN A 598 4.19 -4.20 -11.96
CA ASN A 598 4.69 -5.42 -12.61
C ASN A 598 5.64 -6.18 -11.65
N PRO A 599 5.08 -6.92 -10.66
CA PRO A 599 5.89 -7.65 -9.67
C PRO A 599 6.77 -8.74 -10.31
N GLY A 600 6.31 -9.38 -11.40
CA GLY A 600 7.07 -10.40 -12.13
C GLY A 600 8.38 -9.88 -12.72
N TYR A 601 8.41 -8.65 -13.24
CA TYR A 601 9.63 -8.02 -13.77
C TYR A 601 10.69 -7.77 -12.69
N ILE A 602 10.28 -7.44 -11.46
CA ILE A 602 11.18 -7.11 -10.35
C ILE A 602 11.59 -8.34 -9.52
N ALA A 603 10.80 -9.43 -9.56
CA ALA A 603 11.05 -10.64 -8.78
C ALA A 603 12.48 -11.23 -8.94
N PRO A 604 13.09 -11.30 -10.15
CA PRO A 604 14.47 -11.77 -10.30
C PRO A 604 15.49 -10.94 -9.54
N LEU A 605 15.22 -9.66 -9.31
CA LEU A 605 16.10 -8.71 -8.63
C LEU A 605 16.24 -9.04 -7.13
N PHE A 606 15.21 -9.67 -6.53
CA PHE A 606 15.20 -10.10 -5.14
C PHE A 606 15.57 -11.59 -4.97
N ASN A 607 15.16 -12.44 -5.90
CA ASN A 607 15.29 -13.89 -5.75
C ASN A 607 16.61 -14.44 -6.33
N THR A 608 17.29 -13.71 -7.21
CA THR A 608 18.58 -14.16 -7.77
C THR A 608 19.77 -13.54 -7.03
N VAL A 609 20.85 -14.32 -6.88
CA VAL A 609 22.11 -13.85 -6.26
C VAL A 609 22.70 -12.67 -7.04
N LEU A 610 22.62 -12.70 -8.37
CA LEU A 610 23.09 -11.61 -9.23
C LEU A 610 22.22 -10.36 -9.02
N GLY A 611 20.90 -10.51 -8.92
CA GLY A 611 19.96 -9.44 -8.58
C GLY A 611 20.30 -8.78 -7.23
N MET A 612 20.53 -9.57 -6.18
CA MET A 612 20.93 -9.05 -4.86
C MET A 612 22.28 -8.31 -4.89
N ILE A 613 23.26 -8.77 -5.67
CA ILE A 613 24.55 -8.07 -5.86
C ILE A 613 24.33 -6.72 -6.56
N LEU A 614 23.51 -6.67 -7.61
CA LEU A 614 23.19 -5.43 -8.31
C LEU A 614 22.40 -4.45 -7.44
N LEU A 615 21.46 -4.96 -6.64
CA LEU A 615 20.63 -4.15 -5.74
C LEU A 615 21.48 -3.53 -4.62
N THR A 616 22.33 -4.34 -3.99
CA THR A 616 23.27 -3.87 -2.96
C THR A 616 24.28 -2.88 -3.55
N GLY A 617 24.85 -3.16 -4.73
CA GLY A 617 25.74 -2.26 -5.45
C GLY A 617 25.09 -0.92 -5.80
N GLY A 618 23.88 -0.97 -6.36
CA GLY A 618 23.09 0.22 -6.72
C GLY A 618 22.71 1.06 -5.49
N THR A 619 22.29 0.41 -4.40
CA THR A 619 21.97 1.08 -3.13
C THR A 619 23.20 1.74 -2.52
N LEU A 620 24.35 1.08 -2.57
CA LEU A 620 25.61 1.63 -2.07
C LEU A 620 26.02 2.87 -2.89
N TRP A 621 25.92 2.80 -4.22
CA TRP A 621 26.20 3.92 -5.11
C TRP A 621 25.25 5.10 -4.89
N LEU A 622 23.97 4.80 -4.69
CA LEU A 622 22.94 5.80 -4.37
C LEU A 622 23.23 6.48 -3.03
N CYS A 623 23.62 5.72 -1.99
CA CYS A 623 24.04 6.27 -0.71
C CYS A 623 25.25 7.20 -0.84
N ILE A 624 26.26 6.82 -1.65
CA ILE A 624 27.43 7.67 -1.94
C ILE A 624 26.98 8.96 -2.65
N GLY A 625 26.11 8.85 -3.66
CA GLY A 625 25.57 10.00 -4.38
C GLY A 625 24.82 10.97 -3.48
N ILE A 626 23.92 10.45 -2.64
CA ILE A 626 23.19 11.24 -1.64
C ILE A 626 24.16 11.91 -0.65
N PHE A 627 25.19 11.19 -0.18
CA PHE A 627 26.20 11.74 0.71
C PHE A 627 26.91 12.95 0.08
N TRP A 628 27.43 12.81 -1.15
CA TRP A 628 28.12 13.89 -1.85
C TRP A 628 27.19 15.07 -2.16
N MET A 629 25.97 14.80 -2.62
CA MET A 629 24.97 15.86 -2.87
C MET A 629 24.61 16.60 -1.57
N SER A 630 24.38 15.88 -0.47
CA SER A 630 24.07 16.49 0.83
C SER A 630 25.20 17.39 1.34
N ARG A 631 26.46 17.04 1.02
CA ARG A 631 27.65 17.81 1.37
C ARG A 631 27.78 19.08 0.52
N MET A 632 27.58 18.99 -0.79
CA MET A 632 27.68 20.14 -1.71
C MET A 632 26.60 21.19 -1.48
N VAL A 633 25.40 20.75 -1.09
CA VAL A 633 24.24 21.63 -0.92
C VAL A 633 24.23 22.33 0.46
N LYS A 634 25.10 21.93 1.39
CA LYS A 634 25.21 22.54 2.72
C LYS A 634 26.08 23.80 2.65
N VAL A 635 25.43 24.94 2.41
CA VAL A 635 26.07 26.26 2.56
C VAL A 635 26.12 26.63 4.05
N GLU A 636 27.31 26.81 4.61
CA GLU A 636 27.51 27.30 5.98
C GLU A 636 27.52 28.84 6.00
N ILE A 637 26.86 29.43 7.00
CA ILE A 637 26.74 30.89 7.23
C ILE A 637 27.22 31.24 8.63
#